data_AF-A0A3L7DY54-F1
#
_entry.id   AF-A0A3L7DY54-F1
#
_cell.length_a   1.000
_cell.length_b   1.000
_cell.length_c   1.000
_cell.angle_alpha   90.00
_cell.angle_beta   90.00
_cell.angle_gamma   90.00
#
_symmetry.space_group_name_H-M   'P 1'
#
loop_
_entity.id
_entity.type
_entity.pdbx_description
1 polymer ?
#
loop_
_entity_poly.entity_id
_entity_poly.type
_entity_poly.pdbx_seq_one_letter_code
_entity_poly.pdbx_strand_id
1 'polypeptide(L)'
;MIAAPRCADSLLTDAVAASKQTGQGSDWAGGQQVARSAGAVSRQFGGWKFNADTGDLHGADGVVRLEPKVAALLSYLLDHQHQLISRDELIATVWDGRSVSDDAITRCVSILRQLLSPDDKQGYIETVVRKGYIAHFPPPAEGEASQSPPVRKRFLWLAAVASAVVFALVLLFDSPGGAPVELRQDRLPGPPLVAVLPFATASDSGESAFLADGMFEDLLTQLSKLQALRVISSTSTREYRNVARNLRQIGAELGADFIIEGNVQIAGERLRINAQLIDARSDEHVWAQRYDRDLTLANVFDIQSEIASAIAGEMKATLTRADQLQLALIPTDNMAAYRAYHRAIHMRDTIGYSVLGTPQYIEALEEAVALDPTFSRALAELASTLAFANFQGKQPELTRRAEQVLEQLQRVAPGSADHLIGQAAYVYYTLRDFDRAHDILSQALQLSPSNIWALQMKSWVERRQGDFDAYVSTRYETRRLDPRDPERTDELLLALLVTHRYREAWTESTASGLQSFRIGHTRLLQRYSRDRDMGRFQAGVDQLCQRYREADCGWNEYVANRDYARALAVLSLPDEADLPAPDSGSARRWLYTVWLTGDSTALTHRLPDWKQQLATSLETVKPYHRSPLYLSLALIAIAERDAAAARQWIQRWEHNTPVDRAERMNRRHDACRVLGMAADAAAAAQCIGVGLAEASLVMPFMEPWLPFYDSVRQSPEFAALLAQLESSGS
;
A
#
# COMPACT_ATOMS: atom_id res chain seq x y z
N MET A 1 0.09 8.24 -20.57
CA MET A 1 0.88 7.31 -19.73
C MET A 1 0.21 7.21 -18.36
N ILE A 2 -0.73 6.26 -18.18
CA ILE A 2 -1.70 6.30 -17.06
C ILE A 2 -2.04 4.90 -16.52
N ALA A 3 -1.13 4.38 -15.71
CA ALA A 3 -1.37 3.48 -14.60
C ALA A 3 -0.30 3.82 -13.55
N ALA A 4 -0.52 3.54 -12.28
CA ALA A 4 0.61 3.30 -11.40
C ALA A 4 1.15 1.92 -11.78
N PRO A 5 2.43 1.81 -12.13
CA PRO A 5 3.22 0.74 -11.57
C PRO A 5 4.44 1.33 -10.85
N ARG A 6 4.95 0.56 -9.89
CA ARG A 6 6.37 0.63 -9.54
C ARG A 6 7.16 0.29 -10.80
N CYS A 7 7.84 1.25 -11.40
CA CYS A 7 8.72 1.00 -12.54
C CYS A 7 10.04 0.39 -12.05
N ALA A 8 10.02 -0.90 -11.80
CA ALA A 8 11.19 -1.76 -11.84
C ALA A 8 10.83 -3.03 -12.63
N ASP A 9 11.82 -3.62 -13.29
CA ASP A 9 11.77 -4.89 -14.02
C ASP A 9 10.93 -4.92 -15.31
N SER A 10 11.49 -4.29 -16.35
CA SER A 10 11.29 -4.70 -17.75
C SER A 10 12.63 -5.02 -18.44
N LEU A 11 13.44 -5.90 -17.82
CA LEU A 11 14.75 -6.36 -18.35
C LEU A 11 15.02 -7.87 -18.13
N LEU A 12 13.98 -8.70 -17.95
CA LEU A 12 14.14 -10.15 -17.69
C LEU A 12 13.27 -11.04 -18.59
N THR A 13 13.48 -10.95 -19.92
CA THR A 13 12.97 -11.95 -20.87
C THR A 13 14.04 -12.60 -21.77
N ASP A 14 15.28 -12.10 -21.85
CA ASP A 14 16.29 -12.58 -22.80
C ASP A 14 17.68 -12.90 -22.19
N ALA A 15 17.73 -13.45 -20.96
CA ALA A 15 19.00 -13.74 -20.27
C ALA A 15 19.12 -15.11 -19.56
N VAL A 16 18.33 -16.12 -19.96
CA VAL A 16 18.39 -17.49 -19.36
C VAL A 16 19.28 -18.46 -20.17
N ALA A 17 19.97 -17.99 -21.22
CA ALA A 17 20.63 -18.87 -22.19
C ALA A 17 22.09 -18.52 -22.56
N ALA A 18 22.96 -18.14 -21.60
CA ALA A 18 24.42 -18.35 -21.73
C ALA A 18 25.23 -18.02 -20.44
N SER A 19 25.74 -19.04 -19.74
CA SER A 19 27.18 -19.19 -19.41
C SER A 19 27.42 -20.35 -18.42
N LYS A 20 27.89 -21.49 -18.93
CA LYS A 20 28.70 -22.45 -18.16
C LYS A 20 30.15 -22.25 -18.57
N GLN A 21 31.09 -22.44 -17.61
CA GLN A 21 32.56 -22.37 -17.80
C GLN A 21 33.07 -20.95 -18.10
N THR A 22 34.23 -20.46 -17.66
CA THR A 22 35.36 -20.90 -16.79
C THR A 22 35.73 -19.67 -15.90
N GLY A 23 36.62 -19.62 -14.90
CA GLY A 23 37.84 -20.35 -14.56
C GLY A 23 38.57 -19.61 -13.42
N GLN A 24 39.67 -20.18 -12.93
CA GLN A 24 40.38 -19.86 -11.68
C GLN A 24 40.97 -18.43 -11.53
N GLY A 25 40.82 -17.84 -10.33
CA GLY A 25 41.93 -17.57 -9.38
C GLY A 25 42.95 -16.44 -9.65
N SER A 26 43.15 -15.58 -8.64
CA SER A 26 44.49 -15.14 -8.18
C SER A 26 44.40 -14.39 -6.82
N ASP A 27 45.39 -14.63 -5.96
CA ASP A 27 45.63 -13.86 -4.73
C ASP A 27 46.10 -12.43 -5.04
N TRP A 28 45.90 -11.51 -4.09
CA TRP A 28 47.00 -10.69 -3.51
C TRP A 28 46.62 -10.18 -2.12
N ALA A 29 47.58 -10.18 -1.21
CA ALA A 29 47.40 -9.83 0.20
C ALA A 29 48.06 -8.49 0.58
N GLY A 30 47.63 -7.93 1.71
CA GLY A 30 48.43 -7.00 2.52
C GLY A 30 48.03 -5.52 2.43
N GLY A 31 47.48 -4.99 3.53
CA GLY A 31 47.10 -3.57 3.61
C GLY A 31 46.54 -3.14 4.97
N GLN A 32 47.07 -3.68 6.09
CA GLN A 32 46.67 -3.24 7.42
C GLN A 32 47.17 -1.81 7.71
N GLN A 33 46.26 -0.88 7.98
CA GLN A 33 46.57 0.27 8.82
C GLN A 33 45.45 0.52 9.83
N VAL A 34 45.86 0.76 11.08
CA VAL A 34 45.02 0.63 12.27
C VAL A 34 44.19 1.90 12.49
N ALA A 35 42.87 1.80 12.29
CA ALA A 35 41.90 2.66 12.95
C ALA A 35 41.33 1.90 14.17
N ARG A 36 41.45 2.48 15.37
CA ARG A 36 41.05 1.84 16.63
C ARG A 36 39.54 1.57 16.63
N SER A 37 39.14 0.31 16.77
CA SER A 37 37.76 -0.04 17.06
C SER A 37 37.38 0.41 18.47
N ALA A 38 36.35 1.24 18.58
CA ALA A 38 35.57 1.32 19.81
C ALA A 38 34.82 -0.02 19.93
N GLY A 39 35.20 -0.85 20.91
CA GLY A 39 34.70 -2.21 21.02
C GLY A 39 33.25 -2.24 21.50
N ALA A 40 32.37 -2.89 20.72
CA ALA A 40 30.98 -3.11 21.12
C ALA A 40 30.91 -3.97 22.38
N VAL A 41 30.23 -3.49 23.43
CA VAL A 41 30.19 -4.16 24.73
C VAL A 41 29.11 -5.25 24.71
N SER A 42 29.48 -6.42 24.20
CA SER A 42 28.61 -7.60 24.26
C SER A 42 28.80 -8.36 25.58
N ARG A 43 27.70 -8.59 26.29
CA ARG A 43 27.66 -9.27 27.61
C ARG A 43 26.98 -10.64 27.46
N GLN A 44 27.49 -11.67 28.13
CA GLN A 44 26.92 -13.02 28.12
C GLN A 44 26.51 -13.44 29.54
N PHE A 45 25.36 -14.10 29.66
CA PHE A 45 24.81 -14.58 30.93
C PHE A 45 23.79 -15.68 30.69
N GLY A 46 23.84 -16.78 31.43
CA GLY A 46 23.02 -17.97 31.17
C GLY A 46 23.12 -18.43 29.70
N GLY A 47 21.96 -18.60 29.04
CA GLY A 47 21.87 -18.88 27.60
C GLY A 47 21.80 -17.65 26.68
N TRP A 48 22.07 -16.45 27.21
CA TRP A 48 21.82 -15.17 26.54
C TRP A 48 23.10 -14.40 26.22
N LYS A 49 23.09 -13.69 25.09
CA LYS A 49 24.11 -12.72 24.68
C LYS A 49 23.45 -11.39 24.32
N PHE A 50 23.78 -10.34 25.05
CA PHE A 50 23.24 -9.00 24.88
C PHE A 50 24.29 -8.06 24.24
N ASN A 51 23.84 -7.13 23.39
CA ASN A 51 24.63 -6.02 22.87
C ASN A 51 23.99 -4.70 23.32
N ALA A 52 24.68 -3.96 24.19
CA ALA A 52 24.14 -2.73 24.76
C ALA A 52 24.03 -1.57 23.76
N ASP A 53 24.88 -1.54 22.73
CA ASP A 53 24.93 -0.46 21.73
C ASP A 53 23.78 -0.58 20.72
N THR A 54 23.39 -1.82 20.37
CA THR A 54 22.28 -2.07 19.42
C THR A 54 20.96 -2.35 20.13
N GLY A 55 20.98 -2.87 21.36
CA GLY A 55 19.82 -3.40 22.06
C GLY A 55 19.42 -4.82 21.63
N ASP A 56 20.26 -5.53 20.86
CA ASP A 56 20.00 -6.92 20.46
C ASP A 56 20.26 -7.89 21.63
N LEU A 57 19.28 -8.76 21.90
CA LEU A 57 19.37 -9.87 22.83
C LEU A 57 19.23 -11.18 22.04
N HIS A 58 20.30 -11.98 22.03
CA HIS A 58 20.37 -13.29 21.38
C HIS A 58 20.15 -14.39 22.42
N GLY A 59 19.27 -15.34 22.13
CA GLY A 59 19.03 -16.55 22.95
C GLY A 59 18.81 -17.78 22.08
N ALA A 60 18.33 -18.87 22.68
CA ALA A 60 18.08 -20.14 21.98
C ALA A 60 17.05 -20.01 20.85
N ASP A 61 16.01 -19.20 21.05
CA ASP A 61 14.89 -19.03 20.11
C ASP A 61 15.13 -17.93 19.04
N GLY A 62 16.34 -17.35 18.99
CA GLY A 62 16.73 -16.35 17.99
C GLY A 62 17.18 -15.00 18.59
N VAL A 63 16.95 -13.92 17.84
CA VAL A 63 17.42 -12.56 18.19
C VAL A 63 16.23 -11.62 18.36
N VAL A 64 16.17 -10.94 19.51
CA VAL A 64 15.11 -9.98 19.85
C VAL A 64 15.75 -8.60 20.08
N ARG A 65 15.30 -7.59 19.33
CA ARG A 65 15.68 -6.19 19.56
C ARG A 65 14.83 -5.63 20.71
N LEU A 66 15.47 -5.28 21.83
CA LEU A 66 14.79 -4.69 22.98
C LEU A 66 14.45 -3.21 22.73
N GLU A 67 13.33 -2.74 23.31
CA GLU A 67 13.02 -1.31 23.35
C GLU A 67 14.13 -0.52 24.08
N PRO A 68 14.43 0.74 23.71
CA PRO A 68 15.59 1.47 24.28
C PRO A 68 15.65 1.55 25.81
N LYS A 69 14.52 1.77 26.49
CA LYS A 69 14.48 1.81 27.97
C LYS A 69 14.49 0.40 28.61
N VAL A 70 14.07 -0.64 27.88
CA VAL A 70 14.20 -2.04 28.31
C VAL A 70 15.66 -2.52 28.17
N ALA A 71 16.34 -2.14 27.09
CA ALA A 71 17.76 -2.37 26.87
C ALA A 71 18.63 -1.65 27.92
N ALA A 72 18.33 -0.37 28.19
CA ALA A 72 19.03 0.41 29.22
C ALA A 72 18.84 -0.20 30.62
N LEU A 73 17.61 -0.63 30.96
CA LEU A 73 17.34 -1.34 32.21
C LEU A 73 18.14 -2.65 32.31
N LEU A 74 18.15 -3.49 31.27
CA LEU A 74 18.91 -4.74 31.27
C LEU A 74 20.41 -4.48 31.44
N SER A 75 20.96 -3.47 30.76
CA SER A 75 22.36 -3.07 30.91
C SER A 75 22.68 -2.69 32.36
N TYR A 76 21.84 -1.84 32.98
CA TYR A 76 22.02 -1.40 34.36
C TYR A 76 21.94 -2.56 35.36
N LEU A 77 20.98 -3.48 35.20
CA LEU A 77 20.82 -4.66 36.05
C LEU A 77 22.01 -5.63 35.91
N LEU A 78 22.59 -5.78 34.72
CA LEU A 78 23.76 -6.63 34.49
C LEU A 78 25.04 -6.10 35.15
N ASP A 79 25.14 -4.79 35.39
CA ASP A 79 26.26 -4.16 36.12
C ASP A 79 26.07 -4.19 37.65
N HIS A 80 24.83 -4.25 38.14
CA HIS A 80 24.48 -4.14 39.57
C HIS A 80 23.87 -5.43 40.13
N GLN A 81 24.42 -6.57 39.73
CA GLN A 81 23.93 -7.88 40.16
C GLN A 81 24.09 -8.10 41.67
N HIS A 82 23.16 -8.84 42.26
CA HIS A 82 23.08 -9.14 43.70
C HIS A 82 22.92 -7.90 44.62
N GLN A 83 22.67 -6.72 44.06
CA GLN A 83 22.41 -5.48 44.81
C GLN A 83 20.92 -5.15 44.82
N LEU A 84 20.45 -4.53 45.90
CA LEU A 84 19.08 -4.00 46.01
C LEU A 84 19.02 -2.62 45.35
N ILE A 85 18.48 -2.57 44.15
CA ILE A 85 18.35 -1.36 43.35
C ILE A 85 16.96 -0.77 43.60
N SER A 86 16.90 0.47 44.08
CA SER A 86 15.64 1.12 44.44
C SER A 86 14.87 1.62 43.20
N ARG A 87 13.56 1.90 43.35
CA ARG A 87 12.76 2.47 42.25
C ARG A 87 13.24 3.88 41.88
N ASP A 88 13.51 4.71 42.87
CA ASP A 88 13.98 6.08 42.68
C ASP A 88 15.34 6.11 41.98
N GLU A 89 16.23 5.17 42.30
CA GLU A 89 17.52 4.97 41.63
C GLU A 89 17.37 4.54 40.17
N LEU A 90 16.46 3.59 39.87
CA LEU A 90 16.14 3.23 38.48
C LEU A 90 15.57 4.43 37.71
N ILE A 91 14.70 5.24 38.32
CA ILE A 91 14.17 6.47 37.69
C ILE A 91 15.31 7.46 37.41
N ALA A 92 16.22 7.66 38.36
CA ALA A 92 17.36 8.55 38.20
C ALA A 92 18.32 8.08 37.07
N THR A 93 18.62 6.78 36.99
CA THR A 93 19.66 6.25 36.09
C THR A 93 19.13 5.81 34.72
N VAL A 94 17.99 5.12 34.66
CA VAL A 94 17.42 4.57 33.42
C VAL A 94 16.45 5.57 32.78
N TRP A 95 15.80 6.45 33.54
CA TRP A 95 14.87 7.48 33.03
C TRP A 95 15.39 8.91 33.14
N ASP A 96 16.70 9.09 33.39
CA ASP A 96 17.37 10.40 33.40
C ASP A 96 16.75 11.39 34.41
N GLY A 97 16.21 10.87 35.52
CA GLY A 97 15.53 11.66 36.56
C GLY A 97 14.14 12.18 36.17
N ARG A 98 13.58 11.77 35.01
CA ARG A 98 12.21 12.14 34.61
C ARG A 98 11.20 11.39 35.47
N SER A 99 10.20 12.11 36.00
CA SER A 99 9.09 11.51 36.73
C SER A 99 8.29 10.55 35.83
N VAL A 100 8.47 9.25 36.04
CA VAL A 100 7.68 8.18 35.40
C VAL A 100 6.87 7.45 36.46
N SER A 101 5.73 6.88 36.08
CA SER A 101 4.95 6.04 36.99
C SER A 101 5.67 4.72 37.28
N ASP A 102 5.43 4.14 38.45
CA ASP A 102 5.92 2.80 38.82
C ASP A 102 5.52 1.72 37.81
N ASP A 103 4.41 1.94 37.08
CA ASP A 103 3.97 1.08 35.98
C ASP A 103 4.96 1.03 34.81
N ALA A 104 5.69 2.12 34.54
CA ALA A 104 6.69 2.15 33.47
C ALA A 104 7.89 1.24 33.80
N ILE A 105 8.36 1.27 35.05
CA ILE A 105 9.40 0.37 35.56
C ILE A 105 8.88 -1.06 35.56
N THR A 106 7.66 -1.26 36.08
CA THR A 106 7.01 -2.57 36.19
C THR A 106 6.79 -3.21 34.81
N ARG A 107 6.41 -2.44 33.78
CA ARG A 107 6.33 -2.91 32.38
C ARG A 107 7.68 -3.37 31.86
N CYS A 108 8.73 -2.58 32.04
CA CYS A 108 10.07 -2.93 31.55
C CYS A 108 10.62 -4.19 32.24
N VAL A 109 10.45 -4.30 33.56
CA VAL A 109 10.81 -5.52 34.32
C VAL A 109 9.95 -6.72 33.89
N SER A 110 8.65 -6.53 33.60
CA SER A 110 7.77 -7.59 33.10
C SER A 110 8.20 -8.11 31.73
N ILE A 111 8.62 -7.22 30.81
CA ILE A 111 9.17 -7.59 29.50
C ILE A 111 10.44 -8.41 29.66
N LEU A 112 11.40 -7.96 30.49
CA LEU A 112 12.64 -8.70 30.74
C LEU A 112 12.38 -10.09 31.35
N ARG A 113 11.44 -10.20 32.30
CA ARG A 113 11.04 -11.49 32.89
C ARG A 113 10.40 -12.42 31.86
N GLN A 114 9.50 -11.90 31.03
CA GLN A 114 8.80 -12.69 30.02
C GLN A 114 9.75 -13.20 28.91
N LEU A 115 10.83 -12.47 28.62
CA LEU A 115 11.86 -12.86 27.66
C LEU A 115 12.92 -13.80 28.27
N LEU A 116 13.48 -13.47 29.45
CA LEU A 116 14.61 -14.19 30.02
C LEU A 116 14.22 -15.47 30.78
N SER A 117 13.02 -15.49 31.39
CA SER A 117 12.51 -16.61 32.17
C SER A 117 10.97 -16.65 32.16
N PRO A 118 10.34 -17.00 31.03
CA PRO A 118 8.88 -17.03 30.89
C PRO A 118 8.18 -17.94 31.94
N ASP A 119 8.83 -19.04 32.32
CA ASP A 119 8.32 -20.02 33.29
C ASP A 119 8.61 -19.65 34.76
N ASP A 120 9.60 -18.81 35.02
CA ASP A 120 9.89 -18.24 36.34
C ASP A 120 10.05 -16.72 36.27
N LYS A 121 8.94 -16.03 36.58
CA LYS A 121 8.87 -14.56 36.55
C LYS A 121 9.70 -13.87 37.63
N GLN A 122 10.49 -14.57 38.46
CA GLN A 122 11.48 -13.95 39.34
C GLN A 122 12.91 -14.47 39.14
N GLY A 123 13.14 -15.49 38.31
CA GLY A 123 14.40 -16.22 38.21
C GLY A 123 15.66 -15.38 37.92
N TYR A 124 15.55 -14.35 37.07
CA TYR A 124 16.66 -13.42 36.79
C TYR A 124 16.53 -12.06 37.51
N ILE A 125 15.32 -11.66 37.90
CA ILE A 125 15.02 -10.35 38.49
C ILE A 125 13.97 -10.57 39.57
N GLU A 126 14.35 -10.47 40.83
CA GLU A 126 13.47 -10.54 42.00
C GLU A 126 12.84 -9.16 42.29
N THR A 127 11.62 -9.12 42.84
CA THR A 127 11.02 -7.86 43.35
C THR A 127 11.01 -7.85 44.87
N VAL A 128 11.86 -7.04 45.47
CA VAL A 128 11.82 -6.80 46.91
C VAL A 128 10.71 -5.80 47.20
N VAL A 129 9.60 -6.31 47.73
CA VAL A 129 8.36 -5.58 47.99
C VAL A 129 8.63 -4.27 48.76
N ARG A 130 8.12 -3.15 48.23
CA ARG A 130 8.30 -1.77 48.74
C ARG A 130 9.75 -1.26 48.82
N LYS A 131 10.75 -2.00 48.31
CA LYS A 131 12.16 -1.56 48.31
C LYS A 131 12.72 -1.38 46.91
N GLY A 132 12.49 -2.33 46.00
CA GLY A 132 13.12 -2.26 44.68
C GLY A 132 13.14 -3.60 43.95
N TYR A 133 14.25 -3.86 43.25
CA TYR A 133 14.53 -5.09 42.53
C TYR A 133 15.94 -5.56 42.86
N ILE A 134 16.17 -6.87 42.85
CA ILE A 134 17.52 -7.47 42.88
C ILE A 134 17.63 -8.31 41.61
N ALA A 135 18.73 -8.19 40.88
CA ALA A 135 18.97 -8.99 39.68
C ALA A 135 20.06 -10.05 39.92
N HIS A 136 19.84 -11.24 39.38
CA HIS A 136 20.70 -12.41 39.52
C HIS A 136 20.83 -13.07 38.16
N PHE A 137 21.90 -12.80 37.43
CA PHE A 137 22.14 -13.45 36.15
C PHE A 137 23.18 -14.57 36.34
N PRO A 138 22.85 -15.83 36.01
CA PRO A 138 23.81 -16.92 36.08
C PRO A 138 24.97 -16.67 35.11
N PRO A 139 26.17 -17.23 35.39
CA PRO A 139 27.25 -17.27 34.40
C PRO A 139 26.80 -18.00 33.12
N PRO A 140 27.49 -17.81 31.98
CA PRO A 140 27.17 -18.49 30.74
C PRO A 140 27.06 -20.01 30.93
N ALA A 141 25.97 -20.60 30.45
CA ALA A 141 25.62 -21.99 30.78
C ALA A 141 26.26 -23.00 29.82
N GLU A 142 27.11 -23.87 30.35
CA GLU A 142 27.57 -25.09 29.66
C GLU A 142 26.61 -26.26 29.97
N GLY A 143 25.71 -26.58 29.03
CA GLY A 143 25.14 -27.93 28.84
C GLY A 143 24.06 -28.50 29.81
N GLU A 144 22.90 -28.80 29.20
CA GLU A 144 21.96 -29.92 29.51
C GLU A 144 20.89 -29.88 30.66
N ALA A 145 19.64 -30.12 30.22
CA ALA A 145 18.60 -31.01 30.77
C ALA A 145 17.72 -30.67 32.02
N SER A 146 16.52 -30.13 31.73
CA SER A 146 15.15 -30.62 32.09
C SER A 146 14.76 -31.03 33.54
N GLN A 147 13.75 -30.34 34.13
CA GLN A 147 12.46 -30.89 34.65
C GLN A 147 11.65 -29.86 35.50
N SER A 148 10.31 -29.98 35.55
CA SER A 148 9.34 -29.11 36.27
C SER A 148 8.38 -29.97 37.14
N PRO A 149 7.28 -29.45 37.78
CA PRO A 149 6.86 -28.08 38.18
C PRO A 149 6.65 -28.03 39.74
N PRO A 150 5.46 -27.83 40.41
CA PRO A 150 4.28 -26.94 40.25
C PRO A 150 3.81 -26.22 41.58
N VAL A 151 2.60 -25.59 41.57
CA VAL A 151 1.57 -25.49 42.66
C VAL A 151 1.19 -24.10 43.27
N ARG A 152 0.21 -23.43 42.61
CA ARG A 152 -1.15 -23.01 43.09
C ARG A 152 -1.43 -21.95 44.21
N LYS A 153 -2.34 -21.02 43.82
CA LYS A 153 -3.59 -20.54 44.52
C LYS A 153 -3.42 -19.63 45.77
N ARG A 154 -4.35 -18.72 46.16
CA ARG A 154 -5.63 -18.15 45.63
C ARG A 154 -6.10 -17.00 46.55
N PHE A 155 -6.83 -16.01 46.02
CA PHE A 155 -7.92 -15.23 46.70
C PHE A 155 -7.52 -14.41 47.97
N LEU A 156 -8.22 -13.36 48.44
CA LEU A 156 -9.41 -12.58 48.07
C LEU A 156 -9.05 -11.06 48.10
N TRP A 157 -9.57 -10.17 47.27
CA TRP A 157 -10.95 -9.62 47.27
C TRP A 157 -11.43 -9.06 48.62
N LEU A 158 -11.51 -7.73 48.74
CA LEU A 158 -12.49 -6.91 49.52
C LEU A 158 -11.88 -5.58 50.00
N ALA A 159 -11.61 -4.67 49.05
CA ALA A 159 -11.42 -3.23 49.33
C ALA A 159 -12.06 -2.34 48.24
N ALA A 160 -12.93 -2.91 47.40
CA ALA A 160 -13.36 -2.36 46.11
C ALA A 160 -14.43 -1.26 46.16
N VAL A 161 -14.84 -0.80 47.35
CA VAL A 161 -16.03 0.07 47.52
C VAL A 161 -15.66 1.53 47.85
N ALA A 162 -14.47 1.80 48.39
CA ALA A 162 -14.07 3.17 48.76
C ALA A 162 -13.57 4.01 47.56
N SER A 163 -12.98 3.38 46.54
CA SER A 163 -12.30 4.08 45.44
C SER A 163 -13.26 4.75 44.43
N ALA A 164 -14.51 4.31 44.35
CA ALA A 164 -15.44 4.72 43.29
C ALA A 164 -15.87 6.19 43.37
N VAL A 165 -15.95 6.77 44.57
CA VAL A 165 -16.48 8.14 44.77
C VAL A 165 -15.41 9.21 44.54
N VAL A 166 -14.15 8.91 44.85
CA VAL A 166 -13.03 9.85 44.63
C VAL A 166 -12.66 9.92 43.15
N PHE A 167 -12.71 8.79 42.43
CA PHE A 167 -12.40 8.75 41.00
C PHE A 167 -13.39 9.58 40.15
N ALA A 168 -14.67 9.62 40.54
CA ALA A 168 -15.71 10.37 39.83
C ALA A 168 -15.53 11.90 39.88
N LEU A 169 -14.87 12.45 40.90
CA LEU A 169 -14.70 13.90 41.06
C LEU A 169 -13.42 14.44 40.41
N VAL A 170 -12.40 13.60 40.23
CA VAL A 170 -11.14 13.99 39.57
C VAL A 170 -11.30 14.07 38.04
N LEU A 171 -12.21 13.28 37.46
CA LEU A 171 -12.46 13.24 36.01
C LEU A 171 -13.13 14.48 35.41
N LEU A 172 -13.57 15.46 36.23
CA LEU A 172 -14.36 16.60 35.76
C LEU A 172 -13.59 17.93 35.60
N PHE A 173 -12.35 18.04 36.07
CA PHE A 173 -11.67 19.34 36.17
C PHE A 173 -10.21 19.41 35.70
N ASP A 174 -9.64 18.32 35.19
CA ASP A 174 -8.29 18.34 34.58
C ASP A 174 -8.34 17.77 33.15
N SER A 175 -8.50 18.67 32.17
CA SER A 175 -8.46 18.35 30.75
C SER A 175 -7.55 19.35 30.03
N PRO A 176 -6.28 18.99 29.72
CA PRO A 176 -5.44 19.81 28.86
C PRO A 176 -6.07 19.89 27.46
N GLY A 177 -6.28 21.12 26.99
CA GLY A 177 -7.00 21.46 25.75
C GLY A 177 -6.29 21.03 24.48
N GLY A 178 -6.31 19.73 24.23
CA GLY A 178 -5.81 19.06 23.04
C GLY A 178 -6.40 17.66 23.06
N ALA A 179 -7.72 17.58 22.95
CA ALA A 179 -8.41 16.30 22.85
C ALA A 179 -7.71 15.48 21.75
N PRO A 180 -7.41 14.19 21.97
CA PRO A 180 -7.18 13.33 20.82
C PRO A 180 -8.37 13.54 19.90
N VAL A 181 -8.12 13.69 18.61
CA VAL A 181 -9.16 13.38 17.63
C VAL A 181 -9.35 11.88 17.76
N GLU A 182 -10.17 11.47 18.73
CA GLU A 182 -11.14 10.43 18.47
C GLU A 182 -11.69 10.80 17.10
N LEU A 183 -11.44 9.93 16.12
CA LEU A 183 -12.26 9.88 14.93
C LEU A 183 -13.66 9.65 15.48
N ARG A 184 -14.38 10.76 15.65
CA ARG A 184 -15.77 10.78 16.03
C ARG A 184 -16.48 10.14 14.86
N GLN A 185 -16.53 8.82 14.90
CA GLN A 185 -17.41 7.98 14.11
C GLN A 185 -18.84 8.23 14.61
N ASP A 186 -19.28 9.49 14.50
CA ASP A 186 -20.65 9.80 14.10
C ASP A 186 -20.78 9.10 12.74
N ARG A 187 -21.13 7.82 12.80
CA ARG A 187 -21.10 6.90 11.66
C ARG A 187 -21.83 7.56 10.50
N LEU A 188 -21.16 7.68 9.36
CA LEU A 188 -21.86 7.98 8.11
C LEU A 188 -23.02 6.98 7.97
N PRO A 189 -24.28 7.45 7.89
CA PRO A 189 -25.42 6.55 7.82
C PRO A 189 -25.28 5.65 6.58
N GLY A 190 -25.18 4.35 6.81
CA GLY A 190 -24.91 3.37 5.77
C GLY A 190 -24.87 1.94 6.31
N PRO A 191 -24.70 0.95 5.42
CA PRO A 191 -24.70 -0.46 5.80
C PRO A 191 -23.55 -0.82 6.76
N PRO A 192 -23.74 -1.80 7.67
CA PRO A 192 -22.70 -2.30 8.57
C PRO A 192 -21.50 -2.84 7.79
N LEU A 193 -20.30 -2.59 8.29
CA LEU A 193 -19.05 -3.07 7.70
C LEU A 193 -18.64 -4.42 8.33
N VAL A 194 -18.45 -5.43 7.51
CA VAL A 194 -18.19 -6.82 7.93
C VAL A 194 -16.80 -7.25 7.45
N ALA A 195 -15.95 -7.69 8.39
CA ALA A 195 -14.70 -8.36 8.09
C ALA A 195 -14.91 -9.88 8.08
N VAL A 196 -14.41 -10.58 7.06
CA VAL A 196 -14.16 -12.03 7.15
C VAL A 196 -12.69 -12.20 7.49
N LEU A 197 -12.36 -13.06 8.46
CA LEU A 197 -10.99 -13.48 8.74
C LEU A 197 -10.69 -14.81 8.02
N PRO A 198 -9.42 -15.09 7.65
CA PRO A 198 -9.06 -16.36 7.04
C PRO A 198 -9.37 -17.53 7.96
N PHE A 199 -10.09 -18.53 7.46
CA PHE A 199 -10.54 -19.65 8.29
C PHE A 199 -9.33 -20.48 8.75
N ALA A 200 -9.31 -20.81 10.04
CA ALA A 200 -8.25 -21.61 10.64
C ALA A 200 -8.32 -23.08 10.18
N THR A 201 -7.17 -23.74 10.04
CA THR A 201 -7.09 -25.18 9.78
C THR A 201 -6.49 -25.89 10.98
N ALA A 202 -7.00 -27.10 11.29
CA ALA A 202 -6.46 -27.93 12.38
C ALA A 202 -5.34 -28.88 11.91
N SER A 203 -5.04 -28.90 10.61
CA SER A 203 -3.99 -29.72 9.99
C SER A 203 -3.23 -28.91 8.95
N ASP A 204 -1.91 -29.13 8.88
CA ASP A 204 -1.00 -28.56 7.89
C ASP A 204 -1.05 -29.29 6.53
N SER A 205 -2.14 -30.03 6.24
CA SER A 205 -2.31 -30.60 4.90
C SER A 205 -2.62 -29.48 3.91
N GLY A 206 -1.80 -29.37 2.86
CA GLY A 206 -1.93 -28.31 1.85
C GLY A 206 -3.31 -28.24 1.18
N GLU A 207 -4.04 -29.36 1.15
CA GLU A 207 -5.43 -29.43 0.69
C GLU A 207 -6.42 -28.72 1.63
N SER A 208 -6.26 -28.85 2.96
CA SER A 208 -7.09 -28.12 3.93
C SER A 208 -6.81 -26.62 3.89
N ALA A 209 -5.53 -26.24 3.78
CA ALA A 209 -5.13 -24.84 3.66
C ALA A 209 -5.67 -24.22 2.35
N PHE A 210 -5.48 -24.88 1.22
CA PHE A 210 -6.01 -24.43 -0.07
C PHE A 210 -7.54 -24.26 -0.04
N LEU A 211 -8.28 -25.23 0.54
CA LEU A 211 -9.73 -25.12 0.62
C LEU A 211 -10.18 -24.00 1.57
N ALA A 212 -9.52 -23.83 2.72
CA ALA A 212 -9.81 -22.74 3.66
C ALA A 212 -9.58 -21.37 3.03
N ASP A 213 -8.52 -21.22 2.22
CA ASP A 213 -8.20 -19.98 1.51
C ASP A 213 -9.21 -19.70 0.39
N GLY A 214 -9.57 -20.71 -0.39
CA GLY A 214 -10.61 -20.60 -1.42
C GLY A 214 -11.97 -20.22 -0.83
N MET A 215 -12.40 -20.91 0.24
CA MET A 215 -13.62 -20.62 0.98
C MET A 215 -13.66 -19.19 1.55
N PHE A 216 -12.53 -18.70 2.03
CA PHE A 216 -12.38 -17.35 2.57
C PHE A 216 -12.60 -16.28 1.48
N GLU A 217 -11.93 -16.40 0.33
CA GLU A 217 -12.11 -15.50 -0.82
C GLU A 217 -13.52 -15.60 -1.42
N ASP A 218 -14.09 -16.82 -1.48
CA ASP A 218 -15.44 -17.05 -1.97
C ASP A 218 -16.52 -16.42 -1.09
N LEU A 219 -16.42 -16.58 0.23
CA LEU A 219 -17.39 -16.01 1.16
C LEU A 219 -17.35 -14.48 1.12
N LEU A 220 -16.15 -13.90 1.07
CA LEU A 220 -15.97 -12.47 0.78
C LEU A 220 -16.65 -12.08 -0.54
N THR A 221 -16.44 -12.85 -1.61
CA THR A 221 -17.05 -12.60 -2.92
C THR A 221 -18.58 -12.69 -2.88
N GLN A 222 -19.17 -13.67 -2.19
CA GLN A 222 -20.62 -13.78 -2.03
C GLN A 222 -21.18 -12.61 -1.22
N LEU A 223 -20.60 -12.31 -0.05
CA LEU A 223 -21.05 -11.21 0.82
C LEU A 223 -20.91 -9.85 0.12
N SER A 224 -19.90 -9.67 -0.76
CA SER A 224 -19.67 -8.42 -1.49
C SER A 224 -20.85 -7.98 -2.38
N LYS A 225 -21.74 -8.92 -2.71
CA LYS A 225 -22.97 -8.73 -3.51
C LYS A 225 -24.14 -8.15 -2.72
N LEU A 226 -24.12 -8.28 -1.39
CA LEU A 226 -25.25 -7.91 -0.55
C LEU A 226 -25.32 -6.40 -0.34
N GLN A 227 -26.42 -5.77 -0.78
CA GLN A 227 -26.64 -4.34 -0.61
C GLN A 227 -26.76 -3.90 0.85
N ALA A 228 -27.23 -4.79 1.72
CA ALA A 228 -27.51 -4.52 3.13
C ALA A 228 -26.27 -4.52 4.05
N LEU A 229 -25.07 -4.75 3.52
CA LEU A 229 -23.81 -4.64 4.26
C LEU A 229 -22.70 -4.08 3.35
N ARG A 230 -21.51 -3.90 3.92
CA ARG A 230 -20.26 -3.71 3.19
C ARG A 230 -19.24 -4.72 3.68
N VAL A 231 -18.34 -5.16 2.80
CA VAL A 231 -17.35 -6.19 3.10
C VAL A 231 -15.94 -5.61 3.06
N ILE A 232 -15.12 -5.94 4.05
CA ILE A 232 -13.70 -5.61 4.06
C ILE A 232 -12.90 -6.60 3.21
N SER A 233 -11.98 -6.08 2.40
CA SER A 233 -11.12 -6.84 1.48
C SER A 233 -10.31 -7.93 2.16
N SER A 234 -10.07 -9.04 1.46
CA SER A 234 -9.14 -10.09 1.86
C SER A 234 -7.73 -9.54 2.08
N THR A 235 -7.25 -8.62 1.25
CA THR A 235 -5.95 -7.94 1.42
C THR A 235 -5.79 -7.31 2.80
N SER A 236 -6.87 -6.77 3.37
CA SER A 236 -6.86 -6.17 4.71
C SER A 236 -7.03 -7.15 5.86
N THR A 237 -7.56 -8.35 5.64
CA THR A 237 -7.83 -9.33 6.71
C THR A 237 -6.89 -10.55 6.71
N ARG A 238 -6.15 -10.79 5.61
CA ARG A 238 -5.29 -11.97 5.42
C ARG A 238 -4.18 -12.10 6.48
N GLU A 239 -3.71 -11.00 7.07
CA GLU A 239 -2.69 -11.02 8.13
C GLU A 239 -3.18 -11.56 9.48
N TYR A 240 -4.50 -11.63 9.72
CA TYR A 240 -5.06 -12.05 11.02
C TYR A 240 -5.22 -13.57 11.18
N ARG A 241 -4.77 -14.38 10.21
CA ARG A 241 -4.77 -15.85 10.35
C ARG A 241 -3.99 -16.30 11.58
N ASN A 242 -4.64 -17.06 12.46
CA ASN A 242 -4.04 -17.63 13.68
C ASN A 242 -3.41 -16.60 14.63
N VAL A 243 -3.73 -15.31 14.49
CA VAL A 243 -3.18 -14.26 15.35
C VAL A 243 -3.95 -14.23 16.67
N ALA A 244 -3.25 -14.45 17.79
CA ALA A 244 -3.80 -14.32 19.14
C ALA A 244 -3.99 -12.85 19.57
N ARG A 245 -4.71 -12.06 18.76
CA ARG A 245 -5.17 -10.70 19.09
C ARG A 245 -6.61 -10.74 19.58
N ASN A 246 -7.01 -9.70 20.30
CA ASN A 246 -8.39 -9.52 20.70
C ASN A 246 -9.24 -9.08 19.50
N LEU A 247 -10.40 -9.72 19.26
CA LEU A 247 -11.27 -9.41 18.12
C LEU A 247 -11.73 -7.94 18.10
N ARG A 248 -11.88 -7.30 19.27
CA ARG A 248 -12.19 -5.87 19.39
C ARG A 248 -11.07 -4.96 18.89
N GLN A 249 -9.81 -5.40 19.02
CA GLN A 249 -8.67 -4.68 18.44
C GLN A 249 -8.66 -4.83 16.92
N ILE A 250 -8.90 -6.05 16.41
CA ILE A 250 -9.04 -6.29 14.97
C ILE A 250 -10.20 -5.47 14.38
N GLY A 251 -11.34 -5.45 15.05
CA GLY A 251 -12.50 -4.62 14.69
C GLY A 251 -12.17 -3.14 14.61
N ALA A 252 -11.49 -2.60 15.62
CA ALA A 252 -11.06 -1.20 15.65
C ALA A 252 -9.98 -0.87 14.59
N GLU A 253 -9.01 -1.77 14.35
CA GLU A 253 -7.98 -1.63 13.31
C GLU A 253 -8.58 -1.61 11.89
N LEU A 254 -9.64 -2.38 11.68
CA LEU A 254 -10.34 -2.52 10.40
C LEU A 254 -11.52 -1.54 10.23
N GLY A 255 -12.02 -0.94 11.32
CA GLY A 255 -13.29 -0.21 11.32
C GLY A 255 -14.53 -1.10 11.10
N ALA A 256 -14.40 -2.41 11.32
CA ALA A 256 -15.50 -3.37 11.17
C ALA A 256 -16.51 -3.27 12.33
N ASP A 257 -17.79 -3.35 12.00
CA ASP A 257 -18.89 -3.51 12.95
C ASP A 257 -19.03 -4.97 13.40
N PHE A 258 -18.80 -5.91 12.48
CA PHE A 258 -18.87 -7.35 12.73
C PHE A 258 -17.67 -8.09 12.13
N ILE A 259 -17.29 -9.18 12.78
CA ILE A 259 -16.24 -10.09 12.33
C ILE A 259 -16.85 -11.47 12.11
N ILE A 260 -16.51 -12.09 10.98
CA ILE A 260 -16.77 -13.49 10.68
C ILE A 260 -15.45 -14.24 10.81
N GLU A 261 -15.45 -15.27 11.63
CA GLU A 261 -14.33 -16.20 11.74
C GLU A 261 -14.83 -17.65 11.71
N GLY A 262 -13.91 -18.58 11.49
CA GLY A 262 -14.27 -19.98 11.33
C GLY A 262 -13.06 -20.91 11.27
N ASN A 263 -13.35 -22.19 11.16
CA ASN A 263 -12.34 -23.21 10.88
C ASN A 263 -12.83 -24.24 9.88
N VAL A 264 -11.90 -24.78 9.09
CA VAL A 264 -12.11 -25.85 8.11
C VAL A 264 -11.28 -27.07 8.53
N GLN A 265 -11.90 -28.24 8.47
CA GLN A 265 -11.27 -29.53 8.72
C GLN A 265 -11.71 -30.52 7.66
N ILE A 266 -10.74 -31.14 6.98
CA ILE A 266 -10.95 -32.25 6.04
C ILE A 266 -10.49 -33.54 6.73
N ALA A 267 -11.34 -34.57 6.72
CA ALA A 267 -11.04 -35.88 7.31
C ALA A 267 -11.53 -36.99 6.37
N GLY A 268 -10.63 -37.48 5.51
CA GLY A 268 -11.01 -38.35 4.39
C GLY A 268 -11.95 -37.60 3.44
N GLU A 269 -13.08 -38.22 3.08
CA GLU A 269 -14.09 -37.64 2.18
C GLU A 269 -15.06 -36.68 2.90
N ARG A 270 -14.79 -36.28 4.16
CA ARG A 270 -15.73 -35.48 4.97
C ARG A 270 -15.17 -34.09 5.28
N LEU A 271 -15.99 -33.08 5.04
CA LEU A 271 -15.75 -31.66 5.25
C LEU A 271 -16.51 -31.18 6.47
N ARG A 272 -15.77 -30.67 7.47
CA ARG A 272 -16.35 -29.98 8.63
C ARG A 272 -15.94 -28.52 8.62
N ILE A 273 -16.93 -27.65 8.74
CA ILE A 273 -16.76 -26.20 8.83
C ILE A 273 -17.48 -25.70 10.08
N ASN A 274 -16.84 -24.83 10.84
CA ASN A 274 -17.52 -24.00 11.84
C ASN A 274 -17.36 -22.55 11.40
N ALA A 275 -18.44 -21.77 11.44
CA ALA A 275 -18.43 -20.34 11.15
C ALA A 275 -19.23 -19.60 12.22
N GLN A 276 -18.78 -18.39 12.59
CA GLN A 276 -19.45 -17.54 13.55
C GLN A 276 -19.33 -16.06 13.20
N LEU A 277 -20.35 -15.29 13.57
CA LEU A 277 -20.48 -13.85 13.41
C LEU A 277 -20.46 -13.19 14.80
N ILE A 278 -19.59 -12.21 14.98
CA ILE A 278 -19.28 -11.58 16.27
C ILE A 278 -19.43 -10.06 16.13
N ASP A 279 -20.10 -9.38 17.08
CA ASP A 279 -20.09 -7.90 17.14
C ASP A 279 -18.70 -7.45 17.60
N ALA A 280 -18.01 -6.73 16.73
CA ALA A 280 -16.61 -6.40 16.90
C ALA A 280 -16.35 -5.38 18.03
N ARG A 281 -17.40 -4.80 18.64
CA ARG A 281 -17.29 -3.82 19.73
C ARG A 281 -17.56 -4.48 21.08
N SER A 282 -18.56 -5.35 21.18
CA SER A 282 -18.87 -6.06 22.42
C SER A 282 -18.05 -7.33 22.62
N ASP A 283 -17.57 -7.97 21.55
CA ASP A 283 -17.03 -9.35 21.56
C ASP A 283 -18.14 -10.40 21.82
N GLU A 284 -19.37 -10.09 21.39
CA GLU A 284 -20.57 -10.93 21.56
C GLU A 284 -20.83 -11.78 20.30
N HIS A 285 -21.05 -13.07 20.48
CA HIS A 285 -21.41 -13.99 19.41
C HIS A 285 -22.88 -13.76 19.00
N VAL A 286 -23.09 -13.21 17.80
CA VAL A 286 -24.40 -12.94 17.22
C VAL A 286 -25.01 -14.21 16.64
N TRP A 287 -24.19 -14.98 15.91
CA TRP A 287 -24.60 -16.22 15.26
C TRP A 287 -23.41 -17.18 15.17
N ALA A 288 -23.68 -18.49 15.23
CA ALA A 288 -22.67 -19.53 15.01
C ALA A 288 -23.33 -20.80 14.46
N GLN A 289 -22.71 -21.44 13.47
CA GLN A 289 -23.19 -22.69 12.90
C GLN A 289 -22.04 -23.63 12.55
N ARG A 290 -22.34 -24.93 12.65
CA ARG A 290 -21.45 -26.03 12.28
C ARG A 290 -22.06 -26.84 11.14
N TYR A 291 -21.23 -27.11 10.15
CA TYR A 291 -21.55 -27.91 8.97
C TYR A 291 -20.66 -29.15 8.95
N ASP A 292 -21.21 -30.28 8.52
CA ASP A 292 -20.56 -31.59 8.57
C ASP A 292 -21.11 -32.41 7.38
N ARG A 293 -20.47 -32.28 6.21
CA ARG A 293 -20.95 -32.81 4.91
C ARG A 293 -19.84 -33.60 4.21
N ASP A 294 -20.17 -34.21 3.07
CA ASP A 294 -19.17 -34.85 2.20
C ASP A 294 -18.40 -33.79 1.40
N LEU A 295 -17.13 -34.06 1.09
CA LEU A 295 -16.22 -33.13 0.40
C LEU A 295 -16.57 -33.06 -1.10
N THR A 296 -17.50 -32.20 -1.45
CA THR A 296 -17.87 -31.87 -2.84
C THR A 296 -17.92 -30.36 -3.03
N LEU A 297 -17.67 -29.86 -4.25
CA LEU A 297 -17.79 -28.42 -4.53
C LEU A 297 -19.21 -27.90 -4.28
N ALA A 298 -20.24 -28.67 -4.65
CA ALA A 298 -21.63 -28.34 -4.34
C ALA A 298 -21.82 -28.10 -2.83
N ASN A 299 -21.34 -29.00 -1.97
CA ASN A 299 -21.42 -28.81 -0.51
C ASN A 299 -20.60 -27.60 -0.01
N VAL A 300 -19.45 -27.29 -0.63
CA VAL A 300 -18.66 -26.10 -0.28
C VAL A 300 -19.45 -24.83 -0.59
N PHE A 301 -20.01 -24.71 -1.80
CA PHE A 301 -20.79 -23.53 -2.21
C PHE A 301 -22.12 -23.43 -1.45
N ASP A 302 -22.84 -24.54 -1.24
CA ASP A 302 -24.08 -24.56 -0.44
C ASP A 302 -23.82 -24.03 0.98
N ILE A 303 -22.71 -24.45 1.62
CA ILE A 303 -22.35 -23.98 2.96
C ILE A 303 -22.02 -22.48 2.93
N GLN A 304 -21.29 -21.99 1.93
CA GLN A 304 -21.03 -20.54 1.78
C GLN A 304 -22.34 -19.75 1.63
N SER A 305 -23.27 -20.22 0.80
CA SER A 305 -24.56 -19.59 0.54
C SER A 305 -25.48 -19.61 1.76
N GLU A 306 -25.43 -20.67 2.57
CA GLU A 306 -26.10 -20.76 3.87
C GLU A 306 -25.49 -19.78 4.89
N ILE A 307 -24.16 -19.70 4.99
CA ILE A 307 -23.45 -18.72 5.84
C ILE A 307 -23.84 -17.30 5.44
N ALA A 308 -23.75 -16.95 4.15
CA ALA A 308 -24.07 -15.63 3.64
C ALA A 308 -25.55 -15.24 3.86
N SER A 309 -26.47 -16.20 3.68
CA SER A 309 -27.90 -16.01 3.96
C SER A 309 -28.18 -15.79 5.45
N ALA A 310 -27.51 -16.54 6.32
CA ALA A 310 -27.63 -16.38 7.77
C ALA A 310 -27.13 -15.01 8.24
N ILE A 311 -25.93 -14.60 7.79
CA ILE A 311 -25.37 -13.27 8.09
C ILE A 311 -26.31 -12.15 7.66
N ALA A 312 -26.87 -12.24 6.44
CA ALA A 312 -27.84 -11.25 5.97
C ALA A 312 -29.10 -11.19 6.84
N GLY A 313 -29.58 -12.33 7.33
CA GLY A 313 -30.66 -12.43 8.30
C GLY A 313 -30.35 -11.70 9.62
N GLU A 314 -29.15 -11.90 10.17
CA GLU A 314 -28.71 -11.22 11.40
C GLU A 314 -28.56 -9.70 11.24
N MET A 315 -28.15 -9.23 10.04
CA MET A 315 -28.17 -7.80 9.70
C MET A 315 -29.59 -7.21 9.59
N LYS A 316 -30.64 -8.01 9.80
CA LYS A 316 -32.06 -7.68 9.61
C LYS A 316 -32.35 -7.18 8.19
N ALA A 317 -31.55 -7.66 7.23
CA ALA A 317 -31.72 -7.35 5.83
C ALA A 317 -32.91 -8.15 5.28
N THR A 318 -33.85 -7.46 4.63
CA THR A 318 -34.73 -8.14 3.69
C THR A 318 -33.90 -8.48 2.45
N LEU A 319 -33.36 -9.69 2.40
CA LEU A 319 -32.75 -10.23 1.17
C LEU A 319 -33.74 -10.07 0.02
N THR A 320 -33.36 -9.31 -1.00
CA THR A 320 -34.18 -9.19 -2.20
C THR A 320 -34.17 -10.52 -2.95
N ARG A 321 -35.15 -10.72 -3.83
CA ARG A 321 -35.15 -11.87 -4.75
C ARG A 321 -33.88 -11.90 -5.63
N ALA A 322 -33.28 -10.74 -5.91
CA ALA A 322 -32.03 -10.66 -6.65
C ALA A 322 -30.85 -11.16 -5.79
N ASP A 323 -30.76 -10.77 -4.52
CA ASP A 323 -29.73 -11.27 -3.59
C ASP A 323 -29.80 -12.79 -3.45
N GLN A 324 -31.01 -13.35 -3.25
CA GLN A 324 -31.23 -14.80 -3.13
C GLN A 324 -30.77 -15.56 -4.39
N LEU A 325 -31.06 -15.04 -5.58
CA LEU A 325 -30.60 -15.63 -6.84
C LEU A 325 -29.08 -15.49 -7.03
N GLN A 326 -28.46 -14.41 -6.54
CA GLN A 326 -27.01 -14.22 -6.58
C GLN A 326 -26.25 -15.12 -5.61
N LEU A 327 -26.81 -15.41 -4.44
CA LEU A 327 -26.25 -16.35 -3.46
C LEU A 327 -26.38 -17.81 -3.91
N ALA A 328 -27.38 -18.16 -4.71
CA ALA A 328 -27.58 -19.52 -5.22
C ALA A 328 -26.69 -19.90 -6.43
N LEU A 329 -25.85 -18.98 -6.92
CA LEU A 329 -24.96 -19.24 -8.07
C LEU A 329 -23.69 -19.98 -7.66
N ILE A 330 -23.66 -21.28 -7.95
CA ILE A 330 -22.44 -22.11 -7.95
C ILE A 330 -21.52 -21.62 -9.09
N PRO A 331 -20.29 -21.14 -8.83
CA PRO A 331 -19.40 -20.59 -9.86
C PRO A 331 -18.78 -21.64 -10.80
N THR A 332 -18.56 -22.86 -10.29
CA THR A 332 -18.00 -24.01 -11.01
C THR A 332 -18.29 -25.30 -10.22
N ASP A 333 -18.47 -26.43 -10.89
CA ASP A 333 -18.49 -27.76 -10.27
C ASP A 333 -17.16 -28.54 -10.47
N ASN A 334 -16.19 -27.94 -11.16
CA ASN A 334 -14.90 -28.55 -11.48
C ASN A 334 -13.79 -28.06 -10.53
N MET A 335 -13.38 -28.94 -9.61
CA MET A 335 -12.32 -28.65 -8.62
C MET A 335 -10.94 -28.37 -9.24
N ALA A 336 -10.66 -28.83 -10.47
CA ALA A 336 -9.44 -28.47 -11.18
C ALA A 336 -9.50 -27.02 -11.71
N ALA A 337 -10.63 -26.61 -12.29
CA ALA A 337 -10.86 -25.24 -12.74
C ALA A 337 -10.79 -24.25 -11.56
N TYR A 338 -11.43 -24.61 -10.44
CA TYR A 338 -11.38 -23.89 -9.17
C TYR A 338 -9.92 -23.67 -8.70
N ARG A 339 -9.09 -24.73 -8.68
CA ARG A 339 -7.67 -24.63 -8.32
C ARG A 339 -6.87 -23.71 -9.24
N ALA A 340 -7.07 -23.79 -10.55
CA ALA A 340 -6.38 -22.93 -11.51
C ALA A 340 -6.75 -21.44 -11.33
N TYR A 341 -8.03 -21.14 -11.11
CA TYR A 341 -8.50 -19.78 -10.82
C TYR A 341 -7.93 -19.23 -9.51
N HIS A 342 -8.05 -19.94 -8.39
CA HIS A 342 -7.54 -19.45 -7.10
C HIS A 342 -6.02 -19.31 -7.09
N ARG A 343 -5.28 -20.08 -7.89
CA ARG A 343 -3.84 -19.86 -8.11
C ARG A 343 -3.56 -18.50 -8.76
N ALA A 344 -4.33 -18.10 -9.78
CA ALA A 344 -4.22 -16.77 -10.37
C ALA A 344 -4.56 -15.68 -9.34
N ILE A 345 -5.69 -15.80 -8.63
CA ILE A 345 -6.10 -14.83 -7.61
C ILE A 345 -5.04 -14.68 -6.52
N HIS A 346 -4.47 -15.77 -6.01
CA HIS A 346 -3.38 -15.72 -5.04
C HIS A 346 -2.14 -14.96 -5.56
N MET A 347 -1.78 -15.12 -6.84
CA MET A 347 -0.69 -14.34 -7.45
C MET A 347 -1.03 -12.84 -7.47
N ARG A 348 -2.25 -12.46 -7.87
CA ARG A 348 -2.71 -11.06 -7.90
C ARG A 348 -2.71 -10.43 -6.52
N ASP A 349 -3.20 -11.13 -5.51
CA ASP A 349 -3.27 -10.59 -4.15
C ASP A 349 -1.89 -10.51 -3.47
N THR A 350 -0.90 -11.27 -3.96
CA THR A 350 0.48 -11.27 -3.43
C THR A 350 1.39 -10.27 -4.13
N ILE A 351 1.23 -10.10 -5.45
CA ILE A 351 2.09 -9.26 -6.30
C ILE A 351 1.46 -7.89 -6.58
N GLY A 352 0.13 -7.80 -6.50
CA GLY A 352 -0.66 -6.63 -6.88
C GLY A 352 -0.86 -6.51 -8.39
N TYR A 353 -1.21 -5.29 -8.82
CA TYR A 353 -1.53 -4.94 -10.21
C TYR A 353 -0.44 -5.30 -11.24
N SER A 354 0.83 -5.38 -10.85
CA SER A 354 1.93 -5.70 -11.76
C SER A 354 1.92 -7.15 -12.26
N VAL A 355 1.14 -8.05 -11.67
CA VAL A 355 0.99 -9.41 -12.21
C VAL A 355 0.11 -9.48 -13.46
N LEU A 356 -0.74 -8.48 -13.67
CA LEU A 356 -1.71 -8.48 -14.76
C LEU A 356 -0.96 -8.42 -16.10
N GLY A 357 -1.33 -9.32 -17.02
CA GLY A 357 -0.65 -9.44 -18.31
C GLY A 357 0.65 -10.25 -18.28
N THR A 358 1.11 -10.74 -17.12
CA THR A 358 2.21 -11.72 -17.07
C THR A 358 1.77 -13.07 -17.68
N PRO A 359 2.66 -13.81 -18.37
CA PRO A 359 2.30 -15.09 -19.00
C PRO A 359 1.71 -16.09 -18.00
N GLN A 360 2.35 -16.27 -16.84
CA GLN A 360 1.95 -17.24 -15.82
C GLN A 360 0.55 -16.98 -15.25
N TYR A 361 0.16 -15.71 -15.16
CA TYR A 361 -1.15 -15.30 -14.67
C TYR A 361 -2.24 -15.52 -15.74
N ILE A 362 -1.94 -15.21 -17.01
CA ILE A 362 -2.83 -15.53 -18.14
C ILE A 362 -3.00 -17.06 -18.26
N GLU A 363 -1.90 -17.82 -18.25
CA GLU A 363 -1.89 -19.29 -18.34
C GLU A 363 -2.77 -19.94 -17.25
N ALA A 364 -2.74 -19.43 -16.01
CA ALA A 364 -3.58 -19.94 -14.93
C ALA A 364 -5.08 -19.67 -15.13
N LEU A 365 -5.43 -18.52 -15.71
CA LEU A 365 -6.81 -18.20 -16.06
C LEU A 365 -7.29 -18.99 -17.29
N GLU A 366 -6.41 -19.22 -18.28
CA GLU A 366 -6.71 -20.06 -19.44
C GLU A 366 -6.89 -21.54 -19.06
N GLU A 367 -6.08 -22.07 -18.14
CA GLU A 367 -6.28 -23.41 -17.58
C GLU A 367 -7.66 -23.52 -16.90
N ALA A 368 -8.04 -22.52 -16.09
CA ALA A 368 -9.35 -22.50 -15.43
C ALA A 368 -10.52 -22.52 -16.44
N VAL A 369 -10.45 -21.68 -17.48
CA VAL A 369 -11.48 -21.61 -18.53
C VAL A 369 -11.50 -22.83 -19.45
N ALA A 370 -10.36 -23.49 -19.67
CA ALA A 370 -10.28 -24.72 -20.44
C ALA A 370 -10.86 -25.92 -19.67
N LEU A 371 -10.70 -25.95 -18.34
CA LEU A 371 -11.26 -26.96 -17.46
C LEU A 371 -12.76 -26.77 -17.19
N ASP A 372 -13.22 -25.52 -17.08
CA ASP A 372 -14.64 -25.17 -17.02
C ASP A 372 -14.96 -23.94 -17.91
N PRO A 373 -15.45 -24.17 -19.13
CA PRO A 373 -15.89 -23.11 -20.04
C PRO A 373 -17.08 -22.28 -19.55
N THR A 374 -17.71 -22.64 -18.43
CA THR A 374 -18.84 -21.91 -17.81
C THR A 374 -18.44 -21.14 -16.54
N PHE A 375 -17.17 -21.16 -16.14
CA PHE A 375 -16.71 -20.47 -14.94
C PHE A 375 -16.64 -18.94 -15.15
N SER A 376 -17.76 -18.26 -14.86
CA SER A 376 -17.98 -16.83 -15.14
C SER A 376 -16.89 -15.91 -14.59
N ARG A 377 -16.41 -16.17 -13.37
CA ARG A 377 -15.35 -15.37 -12.72
C ARG A 377 -14.00 -15.49 -13.45
N ALA A 378 -13.62 -16.70 -13.87
CA ALA A 378 -12.39 -16.92 -14.61
C ALA A 378 -12.43 -16.27 -16.00
N LEU A 379 -13.58 -16.35 -16.69
CA LEU A 379 -13.83 -15.65 -17.95
C LEU A 379 -13.74 -14.12 -17.79
N ALA A 380 -14.31 -13.55 -16.72
CA ALA A 380 -14.27 -12.11 -16.46
C ALA A 380 -12.86 -11.60 -16.17
N GLU A 381 -12.09 -12.31 -15.35
CA GLU A 381 -10.70 -11.97 -15.03
C GLU A 381 -9.82 -12.10 -16.29
N LEU A 382 -10.00 -13.16 -17.07
CA LEU A 382 -9.25 -13.39 -18.32
C LEU A 382 -9.53 -12.30 -19.36
N ALA A 383 -10.81 -11.96 -19.61
CA ALA A 383 -11.18 -10.87 -20.51
C ALA A 383 -10.59 -9.52 -20.08
N SER A 384 -10.67 -9.21 -18.78
CA SER A 384 -10.10 -7.98 -18.20
C SER A 384 -8.58 -7.92 -18.37
N THR A 385 -7.90 -9.05 -18.15
CA THR A 385 -6.45 -9.18 -18.24
C THR A 385 -5.94 -9.07 -19.67
N LEU A 386 -6.61 -9.71 -20.63
CA LEU A 386 -6.27 -9.63 -22.05
C LEU A 386 -6.47 -8.20 -22.60
N ALA A 387 -7.54 -7.52 -22.17
CA ALA A 387 -7.78 -6.12 -22.52
C ALA A 387 -6.72 -5.18 -21.90
N PHE A 388 -6.35 -5.39 -20.63
CA PHE A 388 -5.26 -4.66 -19.97
C PHE A 388 -3.90 -4.87 -20.67
N ALA A 389 -3.54 -6.12 -20.96
CA ALA A 389 -2.27 -6.46 -21.61
C ALA A 389 -2.11 -5.77 -22.99
N ASN A 390 -3.20 -5.54 -23.71
CA ASN A 390 -3.20 -4.76 -24.96
C ASN A 390 -3.60 -3.28 -24.80
N PHE A 391 -3.44 -2.65 -23.63
CA PHE A 391 -3.79 -1.24 -23.44
C PHE A 391 -3.04 -0.27 -24.38
N GLN A 392 -1.86 -0.67 -24.86
CA GLN A 392 -1.10 0.06 -25.89
C GLN A 392 -1.67 -0.11 -27.31
N GLY A 393 -2.48 -1.16 -27.56
CA GLY A 393 -3.06 -1.45 -28.87
C GLY A 393 -2.08 -2.03 -29.89
N LYS A 394 -0.98 -2.65 -29.43
CA LYS A 394 0.10 -3.22 -30.25
C LYS A 394 -0.08 -4.72 -30.57
N GLN A 395 -0.96 -5.40 -29.83
CA GLN A 395 -1.17 -6.86 -29.82
C GLN A 395 -2.64 -7.20 -30.15
N PRO A 396 -3.08 -7.00 -31.41
CA PRO A 396 -4.50 -7.11 -31.81
C PRO A 396 -5.10 -8.52 -31.57
N GLU A 397 -4.28 -9.55 -31.52
CA GLU A 397 -4.67 -10.91 -31.15
C GLU A 397 -5.14 -11.06 -29.70
N LEU A 398 -4.60 -10.27 -28.76
CA LEU A 398 -5.10 -10.22 -27.39
C LEU A 398 -6.49 -9.57 -27.32
N THR A 399 -6.74 -8.52 -28.11
CA THR A 399 -8.07 -7.91 -28.23
C THR A 399 -9.09 -8.92 -28.78
N ARG A 400 -8.74 -9.64 -29.84
CA ARG A 400 -9.62 -10.69 -30.40
C ARG A 400 -9.92 -11.81 -29.40
N ARG A 401 -8.93 -12.23 -28.60
CA ARG A 401 -9.13 -13.21 -27.52
C ARG A 401 -10.05 -12.66 -26.43
N ALA A 402 -9.87 -11.39 -26.02
CA ALA A 402 -10.75 -10.74 -25.05
C ALA A 402 -12.22 -10.67 -25.56
N GLU A 403 -12.43 -10.35 -26.83
CA GLU A 403 -13.76 -10.35 -27.47
C GLU A 403 -14.41 -11.74 -27.43
N GLN A 404 -13.67 -12.80 -27.80
CA GLN A 404 -14.15 -14.19 -27.76
C GLN A 404 -14.53 -14.65 -26.34
N VAL A 405 -13.71 -14.31 -25.35
CA VAL A 405 -13.97 -14.60 -23.93
C VAL A 405 -15.20 -13.82 -23.43
N LEU A 406 -15.39 -12.57 -23.86
CA LEU A 406 -16.58 -11.78 -23.51
C LEU A 406 -17.87 -12.29 -24.16
N GLU A 407 -17.84 -12.70 -25.43
CA GLU A 407 -18.99 -13.36 -26.06
C GLU A 407 -19.39 -14.64 -25.33
N GLN A 408 -18.41 -15.39 -24.82
CA GLN A 408 -18.64 -16.59 -24.01
C GLN A 408 -19.22 -16.23 -22.64
N LEU A 409 -18.64 -15.25 -21.95
CA LEU A 409 -19.14 -14.75 -20.67
C LEU A 409 -20.58 -14.20 -20.77
N GLN A 410 -20.90 -13.49 -21.86
CA GLN A 410 -22.25 -13.00 -22.14
C GLN A 410 -23.25 -14.15 -22.38
N ARG A 411 -22.83 -15.24 -23.02
CA ARG A 411 -23.66 -16.44 -23.21
C ARG A 411 -23.88 -17.22 -21.92
N VAL A 412 -22.88 -17.29 -21.05
CA VAL A 412 -22.89 -18.06 -19.81
C VAL A 412 -23.60 -17.33 -18.67
N ALA A 413 -23.31 -16.04 -18.47
CA ALA A 413 -23.80 -15.25 -17.34
C ALA A 413 -24.28 -13.85 -17.77
N PRO A 414 -25.29 -13.74 -18.66
CA PRO A 414 -25.76 -12.46 -19.19
C PRO A 414 -26.23 -11.53 -18.07
N GLY A 415 -25.69 -10.31 -18.05
CA GLY A 415 -26.03 -9.28 -17.06
C GLY A 415 -25.55 -9.55 -15.63
N SER A 416 -24.72 -10.58 -15.38
CA SER A 416 -24.11 -10.80 -14.07
C SER A 416 -23.07 -9.71 -13.72
N ALA A 417 -22.73 -9.59 -12.45
CA ALA A 417 -21.65 -8.69 -12.00
C ALA A 417 -20.32 -9.01 -12.74
N ASP A 418 -19.96 -10.29 -12.84
CA ASP A 418 -18.74 -10.75 -13.53
C ASP A 418 -18.74 -10.34 -15.02
N HIS A 419 -19.86 -10.52 -15.71
CA HIS A 419 -20.02 -10.10 -17.11
C HIS A 419 -19.92 -8.59 -17.29
N LEU A 420 -20.56 -7.80 -16.41
CA LEU A 420 -20.50 -6.34 -16.45
C LEU A 420 -19.08 -5.84 -16.14
N ILE A 421 -18.38 -6.44 -15.16
CA ILE A 421 -16.99 -6.08 -14.80
C ILE A 421 -16.03 -6.38 -15.96
N GLY A 422 -16.11 -7.58 -16.56
CA GLY A 422 -15.29 -7.94 -17.72
C GLY A 422 -15.59 -7.05 -18.94
N GLN A 423 -16.86 -6.75 -19.19
CA GLN A 423 -17.27 -5.84 -20.27
C GLN A 423 -16.76 -4.41 -20.02
N ALA A 424 -16.87 -3.89 -18.80
CA ALA A 424 -16.37 -2.57 -18.43
C ALA A 424 -14.84 -2.46 -18.61
N ALA A 425 -14.08 -3.48 -18.20
CA ALA A 425 -12.64 -3.52 -18.40
C ALA A 425 -12.28 -3.43 -19.89
N TYR A 426 -12.94 -4.19 -20.76
CA TYR A 426 -12.74 -4.12 -22.21
C TYR A 426 -13.17 -2.76 -22.80
N VAL A 427 -14.31 -2.22 -22.39
CA VAL A 427 -14.79 -0.90 -22.83
C VAL A 427 -13.80 0.20 -22.43
N TYR A 428 -13.23 0.13 -21.23
CA TYR A 428 -12.25 1.09 -20.71
C TYR A 428 -10.86 0.96 -21.36
N TYR A 429 -10.30 -0.26 -21.43
CA TYR A 429 -8.94 -0.49 -21.95
C TYR A 429 -8.86 -0.48 -23.49
N THR A 430 -9.81 -1.14 -24.15
CA THR A 430 -9.80 -1.35 -25.62
C THR A 430 -10.55 -0.23 -26.34
N LEU A 431 -11.82 -0.01 -26.00
CA LEU A 431 -12.68 0.95 -26.74
C LEU A 431 -12.47 2.40 -26.32
N ARG A 432 -12.09 2.62 -25.05
CA ARG A 432 -11.88 3.95 -24.42
C ARG A 432 -13.12 4.83 -24.39
N ASP A 433 -14.28 4.18 -24.38
CA ASP A 433 -15.58 4.81 -24.17
C ASP A 433 -15.82 4.91 -22.65
N PHE A 434 -15.32 5.99 -22.05
CA PHE A 434 -15.29 6.15 -20.60
C PHE A 434 -16.70 6.35 -20.01
N ASP A 435 -17.61 7.00 -20.73
CA ASP A 435 -18.99 7.18 -20.30
C ASP A 435 -19.71 5.84 -20.24
N ARG A 436 -19.60 5.02 -21.29
CA ARG A 436 -20.15 3.66 -21.27
C ARG A 436 -19.49 2.76 -20.23
N ALA A 437 -18.17 2.89 -20.00
CA ALA A 437 -17.50 2.16 -18.93
C ALA A 437 -18.07 2.55 -17.55
N HIS A 438 -18.33 3.84 -17.31
CA HIS A 438 -18.92 4.35 -16.07
C HIS A 438 -20.33 3.76 -15.84
N ASP A 439 -21.17 3.74 -16.87
CA ASP A 439 -22.53 3.20 -16.78
C ASP A 439 -22.55 1.69 -16.51
N ILE A 440 -21.66 0.93 -17.13
CA ILE A 440 -21.54 -0.52 -16.91
C ILE A 440 -21.00 -0.80 -15.50
N LEU A 441 -20.01 -0.04 -15.02
CA LEU A 441 -19.48 -0.17 -13.66
C LEU A 441 -20.52 0.21 -12.60
N SER A 442 -21.34 1.23 -12.87
CA SER A 442 -22.44 1.63 -11.99
C SER A 442 -23.50 0.52 -11.88
N GLN A 443 -23.81 -0.18 -12.97
CA GLN A 443 -24.66 -1.38 -12.95
C GLN A 443 -23.98 -2.56 -12.22
N ALA A 444 -22.69 -2.79 -12.43
CA ALA A 444 -21.95 -3.85 -11.74
C ALA A 444 -21.94 -3.64 -10.22
N LEU A 445 -21.77 -2.40 -9.75
CA LEU A 445 -21.78 -2.03 -8.33
C LEU A 445 -23.19 -2.06 -7.69
N GLN A 446 -24.25 -2.00 -8.49
CA GLN A 446 -25.61 -2.33 -8.02
C GLN A 446 -25.79 -3.84 -7.75
N LEU A 447 -24.95 -4.70 -8.33
CA LEU A 447 -24.95 -6.15 -8.10
C LEU A 447 -23.82 -6.63 -7.16
N SER A 448 -22.77 -5.82 -7.00
CA SER A 448 -21.59 -6.13 -6.20
C SER A 448 -21.02 -4.86 -5.55
N PRO A 449 -21.73 -4.25 -4.58
CA PRO A 449 -21.40 -2.94 -4.02
C PRO A 449 -20.10 -2.91 -3.21
N SER A 450 -19.58 -4.05 -2.75
CA SER A 450 -18.25 -4.11 -2.10
C SER A 450 -17.14 -4.60 -3.05
N ASN A 451 -17.37 -4.62 -4.36
CA ASN A 451 -16.37 -5.05 -5.33
C ASN A 451 -15.31 -3.95 -5.53
N ILE A 452 -14.19 -4.10 -4.84
CA ILE A 452 -13.12 -3.10 -4.83
C ILE A 452 -12.48 -2.94 -6.21
N TRP A 453 -12.35 -4.01 -6.98
CA TRP A 453 -11.84 -3.96 -8.35
C TRP A 453 -12.72 -3.08 -9.26
N ALA A 454 -14.05 -3.24 -9.18
CA ALA A 454 -14.99 -2.39 -9.91
C ALA A 454 -14.98 -0.93 -9.42
N LEU A 455 -14.86 -0.69 -8.11
CA LEU A 455 -14.69 0.67 -7.55
C LEU A 455 -13.38 1.33 -8.02
N GLN A 456 -12.27 0.59 -8.05
CA GLN A 456 -10.99 1.11 -8.55
C GLN A 456 -11.09 1.45 -10.05
N MET A 457 -11.68 0.58 -10.88
CA MET A 457 -11.95 0.90 -12.27
C MET A 457 -12.84 2.15 -12.44
N LYS A 458 -13.91 2.26 -11.65
CA LYS A 458 -14.81 3.43 -11.65
C LYS A 458 -14.03 4.71 -11.35
N SER A 459 -13.17 4.71 -10.33
CA SER A 459 -12.33 5.86 -10.01
C SER A 459 -11.35 6.25 -11.14
N TRP A 460 -10.84 5.29 -11.93
CA TRP A 460 -9.99 5.64 -13.07
C TRP A 460 -10.76 6.18 -14.27
N VAL A 461 -12.04 5.84 -14.38
CA VAL A 461 -12.99 6.35 -15.38
C VAL A 461 -13.44 7.77 -15.01
N GLU A 462 -13.89 8.00 -13.78
CA GLU A 462 -14.29 9.31 -13.24
C GLU A 462 -13.18 10.36 -13.45
N ARG A 463 -11.94 10.02 -13.08
CA ARG A 463 -10.76 10.88 -13.29
C ARG A 463 -10.50 11.21 -14.77
N ARG A 464 -10.93 10.38 -15.72
CA ARG A 464 -10.80 10.66 -17.16
C ARG A 464 -11.93 11.48 -17.71
N GLN A 465 -13.16 11.25 -17.25
CA GLN A 465 -14.29 12.14 -17.52
C GLN A 465 -14.03 13.54 -16.95
N GLY A 466 -13.25 13.62 -15.86
CA GLY A 466 -12.92 14.86 -15.15
C GLY A 466 -13.84 15.14 -13.97
N ASP A 467 -14.64 14.16 -13.55
CA ASP A 467 -15.38 14.20 -12.30
C ASP A 467 -14.43 13.87 -11.15
N PHE A 468 -13.68 14.89 -10.73
CA PHE A 468 -12.64 14.75 -9.72
C PHE A 468 -13.22 14.60 -8.30
N ASP A 469 -14.46 15.06 -8.06
CA ASP A 469 -15.14 14.86 -6.78
C ASP A 469 -15.66 13.43 -6.65
N ALA A 470 -16.27 12.87 -7.70
CA ALA A 470 -16.62 11.45 -7.73
C ALA A 470 -15.37 10.56 -7.63
N TYR A 471 -14.29 10.89 -8.35
CA TYR A 471 -13.00 10.21 -8.24
C TYR A 471 -12.48 10.17 -6.80
N VAL A 472 -12.46 11.29 -6.08
CA VAL A 472 -12.01 11.33 -4.67
C VAL A 472 -13.00 10.57 -3.77
N SER A 473 -14.31 10.68 -3.98
CA SER A 473 -15.33 9.95 -3.22
C SER A 473 -15.17 8.43 -3.36
N THR A 474 -15.01 7.93 -4.59
CA THR A 474 -14.78 6.50 -4.86
C THR A 474 -13.46 6.04 -4.24
N ARG A 475 -12.42 6.90 -4.18
CA ARG A 475 -11.16 6.59 -3.48
C ARG A 475 -11.32 6.45 -1.97
N TYR A 476 -12.10 7.32 -1.34
CA TYR A 476 -12.48 7.16 0.07
C TYR A 476 -13.24 5.85 0.31
N GLU A 477 -14.15 5.45 -0.58
CA GLU A 477 -14.84 4.15 -0.47
C GLU A 477 -13.86 2.97 -0.57
N THR A 478 -12.96 2.95 -1.57
CA THR A 478 -11.94 1.89 -1.67
C THR A 478 -11.01 1.83 -0.44
N ARG A 479 -10.61 2.98 0.11
CA ARG A 479 -9.80 3.05 1.34
C ARG A 479 -10.59 2.68 2.61
N ARG A 480 -11.92 2.76 2.60
CA ARG A 480 -12.78 2.26 3.68
C ARG A 480 -12.96 0.74 3.62
N LEU A 481 -13.11 0.17 2.42
CA LEU A 481 -13.29 -1.28 2.24
C LEU A 481 -11.97 -2.06 2.32
N ASP A 482 -10.83 -1.41 2.09
CA ASP A 482 -9.51 -2.03 2.20
C ASP A 482 -8.57 -1.11 3.01
N PRO A 483 -8.78 -1.03 4.33
CA PRO A 483 -8.14 -0.05 5.20
C PRO A 483 -6.68 -0.33 5.54
N ARG A 484 -6.17 -1.53 5.24
CA ARG A 484 -4.81 -1.98 5.56
C ARG A 484 -3.90 -2.20 4.35
N ASP A 485 -4.42 -2.19 3.13
CA ASP A 485 -3.57 -2.08 1.94
C ASP A 485 -3.01 -0.63 1.83
N PRO A 486 -1.67 -0.46 1.88
CA PRO A 486 -1.05 0.85 1.68
C PRO A 486 -1.32 1.43 0.28
N GLU A 487 -1.53 0.62 -0.76
CA GLU A 487 -1.81 1.09 -2.11
C GLU A 487 -3.12 1.89 -2.16
N ARG A 488 -4.19 1.46 -1.47
CA ARG A 488 -5.45 2.23 -1.39
C ARG A 488 -5.24 3.60 -0.75
N THR A 489 -4.42 3.66 0.30
CA THR A 489 -4.06 4.91 0.97
C THR A 489 -3.26 5.80 0.03
N ASP A 490 -2.28 5.24 -0.68
CA ASP A 490 -1.45 5.96 -1.64
C ASP A 490 -2.27 6.51 -2.82
N GLU A 491 -3.21 5.72 -3.34
CA GLU A 491 -4.11 6.14 -4.41
C GLU A 491 -5.04 7.29 -3.98
N LEU A 492 -5.55 7.26 -2.74
CA LEU A 492 -6.32 8.36 -2.15
C LEU A 492 -5.45 9.61 -1.92
N LEU A 493 -4.24 9.47 -1.38
CA LEU A 493 -3.32 10.60 -1.19
C LEU A 493 -2.95 11.24 -2.52
N LEU A 494 -2.73 10.45 -3.58
CA LEU A 494 -2.54 10.99 -4.93
C LEU A 494 -3.77 11.79 -5.38
N ALA A 495 -4.97 11.25 -5.20
CA ALA A 495 -6.22 11.91 -5.57
C ALA A 495 -6.41 13.26 -4.86
N LEU A 496 -6.13 13.32 -3.56
CA LEU A 496 -6.21 14.54 -2.76
C LEU A 496 -5.12 15.56 -3.13
N LEU A 497 -3.89 15.10 -3.43
CA LEU A 497 -2.81 15.99 -3.86
C LEU A 497 -3.08 16.63 -5.23
N VAL A 498 -3.56 15.87 -6.22
CA VAL A 498 -3.85 16.40 -7.57
C VAL A 498 -5.13 17.22 -7.64
N THR A 499 -6.05 17.06 -6.69
CA THR A 499 -7.25 17.92 -6.55
C THR A 499 -7.01 19.08 -5.58
N HIS A 500 -5.75 19.30 -5.15
CA HIS A 500 -5.31 20.37 -4.25
C HIS A 500 -5.99 20.37 -2.87
N ARG A 501 -6.57 19.23 -2.47
CA ARG A 501 -7.18 18.95 -1.15
C ARG A 501 -6.10 18.66 -0.11
N TYR A 502 -5.11 19.55 -0.01
CA TYR A 502 -3.88 19.40 0.78
C TYR A 502 -4.13 19.15 2.28
N ARG A 503 -5.15 19.79 2.85
CA ARG A 503 -5.53 19.61 4.26
C ARG A 503 -6.02 18.19 4.54
N GLU A 504 -6.80 17.61 3.62
CA GLU A 504 -7.26 16.24 3.72
C GLU A 504 -6.12 15.26 3.49
N ALA A 505 -5.23 15.50 2.51
CA ALA A 505 -4.02 14.70 2.32
C ALA A 505 -3.13 14.68 3.58
N TRP A 506 -3.03 15.80 4.31
CA TRP A 506 -2.37 15.86 5.61
C TRP A 506 -3.09 15.02 6.67
N THR A 507 -4.42 15.16 6.81
CA THR A 507 -5.22 14.38 7.78
C THR A 507 -5.10 12.88 7.50
N GLU A 508 -5.34 12.43 6.27
CA GLU A 508 -5.26 11.01 5.89
C GLU A 508 -3.84 10.46 6.08
N SER A 509 -2.82 11.19 5.62
CA SER A 509 -1.44 10.74 5.80
C SER A 509 -1.02 10.71 7.26
N THR A 510 -1.54 11.56 8.14
CA THR A 510 -1.17 11.54 9.58
C THR A 510 -1.99 10.55 10.40
N ALA A 511 -3.26 10.33 10.06
CA ALA A 511 -4.11 9.32 10.70
C ALA A 511 -3.72 7.87 10.33
N SER A 512 -3.13 7.66 9.15
CA SER A 512 -2.72 6.32 8.71
C SER A 512 -1.55 5.77 9.53
N GLY A 513 -1.79 4.62 10.19
CA GLY A 513 -0.76 3.79 10.82
C GLY A 513 0.10 3.00 9.82
N LEU A 514 -0.25 3.01 8.53
CA LEU A 514 0.52 2.33 7.47
C LEU A 514 1.77 3.13 7.10
N GLN A 515 2.72 2.46 6.43
CA GLN A 515 4.01 3.04 6.05
C GLN A 515 4.31 2.75 4.58
N SER A 516 4.19 3.77 3.73
CA SER A 516 4.56 3.75 2.31
C SER A 516 5.45 4.94 1.96
N PHE A 517 6.06 4.91 0.78
CA PHE A 517 6.75 6.08 0.24
C PHE A 517 5.83 7.30 0.18
N ARG A 518 4.60 7.16 -0.33
CA ARG A 518 3.70 8.30 -0.55
C ARG A 518 3.11 8.88 0.73
N ILE A 519 2.81 8.05 1.74
CA ILE A 519 2.43 8.52 3.08
C ILE A 519 3.57 9.36 3.67
N GLY A 520 4.81 8.87 3.60
CA GLY A 520 6.00 9.60 4.05
C GLY A 520 6.20 10.91 3.28
N HIS A 521 6.19 10.84 1.95
CA HIS A 521 6.42 11.98 1.05
C HIS A 521 5.35 13.06 1.24
N THR A 522 4.07 12.69 1.36
CA THR A 522 2.98 13.63 1.64
C THR A 522 3.21 14.38 2.96
N ARG A 523 3.61 13.67 4.04
CA ARG A 523 3.93 14.29 5.34
C ARG A 523 5.12 15.25 5.25
N LEU A 524 6.12 14.95 4.42
CA LEU A 524 7.28 15.82 4.19
C LEU A 524 6.91 17.05 3.35
N LEU A 525 6.19 16.86 2.25
CA LEU A 525 5.69 17.88 1.34
C LEU A 525 4.81 18.92 2.07
N GLN A 526 3.95 18.45 2.99
CA GLN A 526 3.09 19.30 3.84
C GLN A 526 3.83 20.00 4.99
N ARG A 527 5.07 19.62 5.30
CA ARG A 527 5.96 20.38 6.18
C ARG A 527 6.68 21.45 5.36
N TYR A 528 7.27 21.05 4.22
CA TYR A 528 7.93 21.94 3.28
C TYR A 528 7.02 23.09 2.81
N SER A 529 5.73 22.86 2.56
CA SER A 529 4.80 23.93 2.18
C SER A 529 4.72 25.07 3.21
N ARG A 530 4.93 24.75 4.50
CA ARG A 530 4.86 25.66 5.66
C ARG A 530 6.21 26.26 6.05
N ASP A 531 7.25 25.43 6.17
CA ASP A 531 8.58 25.86 6.64
C ASP A 531 9.53 26.30 5.51
N ARG A 532 9.24 25.88 4.26
CA ARG A 532 10.05 26.12 3.06
C ARG A 532 11.51 25.67 3.18
N ASP A 533 11.80 24.74 4.10
CA ASP A 533 13.13 24.18 4.31
C ASP A 533 13.42 23.07 3.30
N MET A 534 13.99 23.45 2.15
CA MET A 534 14.36 22.51 1.09
C MET A 534 15.43 21.49 1.55
N GLY A 535 16.36 21.90 2.41
CA GLY A 535 17.43 21.02 2.89
C GLY A 535 16.87 19.88 3.76
N ARG A 536 15.94 20.22 4.66
CA ARG A 536 15.20 19.25 5.47
C ARG A 536 14.25 18.40 4.63
N PHE A 537 13.60 19.00 3.63
CA PHE A 537 12.71 18.26 2.73
C PHE A 537 13.48 17.18 1.96
N GLN A 538 14.59 17.56 1.31
CA GLN A 538 15.45 16.62 0.60
C GLN A 538 15.99 15.54 1.54
N ALA A 539 16.55 15.90 2.71
CA ALA A 539 17.07 14.91 3.66
C ALA A 539 16.01 13.91 4.16
N GLY A 540 14.74 14.31 4.25
CA GLY A 540 13.63 13.41 4.53
C GLY A 540 13.30 12.48 3.35
N VAL A 541 13.37 12.98 2.11
CA VAL A 541 13.15 12.17 0.91
C VAL A 541 14.30 11.18 0.68
N ASP A 542 15.56 11.57 0.93
CA ASP A 542 16.73 10.68 0.89
C ASP A 542 16.52 9.45 1.81
N GLN A 543 15.96 9.64 3.01
CA GLN A 543 15.61 8.55 3.94
C GLN A 543 14.47 7.65 3.41
N LEU A 544 13.48 8.23 2.72
CA LEU A 544 12.42 7.44 2.08
C LEU A 544 12.96 6.62 0.91
N CYS A 545 13.85 7.19 0.07
CA CYS A 545 14.49 6.49 -1.04
C CYS A 545 15.40 5.34 -0.60
N GLN A 546 16.00 5.43 0.60
CA GLN A 546 16.75 4.31 1.20
C GLN A 546 15.84 3.16 1.66
N ARG A 547 14.60 3.47 2.05
CA ARG A 547 13.63 2.49 2.58
C ARG A 547 12.74 1.88 1.50
N TYR A 548 12.40 2.64 0.46
CA TYR A 548 11.46 2.27 -0.59
C TYR A 548 12.14 2.39 -1.96
N ARG A 549 12.09 1.31 -2.74
CA ARG A 549 12.54 1.32 -4.14
C ARG A 549 11.49 2.01 -5.01
N GLU A 550 11.69 3.30 -5.25
CA GLU A 550 10.92 4.09 -6.21
C GLU A 550 11.82 4.51 -7.39
N ALA A 551 11.26 4.52 -8.60
CA ALA A 551 11.99 4.92 -9.81
C ALA A 551 12.29 6.43 -9.80
N ASP A 552 13.52 6.81 -10.13
CA ASP A 552 14.02 8.19 -10.13
C ASP A 552 13.80 8.91 -8.76
N CYS A 553 13.91 8.18 -7.65
CA CYS A 553 13.56 8.68 -6.32
C CYS A 553 14.39 9.92 -5.91
N GLY A 554 13.70 10.94 -5.41
CA GLY A 554 14.30 12.24 -5.04
C GLY A 554 14.57 13.20 -6.20
N TRP A 555 14.33 12.80 -7.47
CA TRP A 555 14.66 13.64 -8.63
C TRP A 555 14.02 15.03 -8.59
N ASN A 556 12.75 15.15 -8.20
CA ASN A 556 12.08 16.46 -8.11
C ASN A 556 12.75 17.36 -7.07
N GLU A 557 13.13 16.78 -5.94
CA GLU A 557 13.72 17.46 -4.79
C GLU A 557 15.17 17.89 -5.08
N TYR A 558 15.97 17.02 -5.71
CA TYR A 558 17.32 17.38 -6.16
C TYR A 558 17.29 18.50 -7.21
N VAL A 559 16.37 18.45 -8.17
CA VAL A 559 16.18 19.54 -9.15
C VAL A 559 15.73 20.82 -8.46
N ALA A 560 14.78 20.76 -7.53
CA ALA A 560 14.32 21.92 -6.77
C ALA A 560 15.45 22.55 -5.92
N ASN A 561 16.34 21.73 -5.37
CA ASN A 561 17.53 22.16 -4.61
C ASN A 561 18.76 22.45 -5.49
N ARG A 562 18.63 22.39 -6.82
CA ARG A 562 19.70 22.60 -7.83
C ARG A 562 20.88 21.62 -7.76
N ASP A 563 20.72 20.47 -7.10
CA ASP A 563 21.69 19.38 -7.09
C ASP A 563 21.54 18.52 -8.36
N TYR A 564 21.88 19.11 -9.50
CA TYR A 564 21.72 18.46 -10.81
C TYR A 564 22.60 17.22 -10.96
N ALA A 565 23.70 17.13 -10.23
CA ALA A 565 24.56 15.95 -10.21
C ALA A 565 23.84 14.75 -9.58
N ARG A 566 23.20 14.90 -8.41
CA ARG A 566 22.36 13.84 -7.83
C ARG A 566 21.11 13.58 -8.64
N ALA A 567 20.49 14.62 -9.20
CA ALA A 567 19.34 14.46 -10.10
C ALA A 567 19.68 13.58 -11.31
N LEU A 568 20.86 13.74 -11.93
CA LEU A 568 21.29 12.85 -13.03
C LEU A 568 21.63 11.44 -12.53
N ALA A 569 22.29 11.31 -11.38
CA ALA A 569 22.73 10.01 -10.85
C ALA A 569 21.56 9.05 -10.55
N VAL A 570 20.41 9.55 -10.08
CA VAL A 570 19.24 8.71 -9.76
C VAL A 570 18.42 8.27 -10.97
N LEU A 571 18.68 8.81 -12.17
CA LEU A 571 18.02 8.38 -13.42
C LEU A 571 18.64 7.11 -14.02
N SER A 572 19.70 6.58 -13.41
CA SER A 572 20.30 5.27 -13.71
C SER A 572 20.45 4.95 -15.20
N LEU A 573 20.93 5.91 -15.99
CA LEU A 573 21.24 5.71 -17.41
C LEU A 573 22.59 4.97 -17.50
N PRO A 574 22.64 3.65 -17.79
CA PRO A 574 23.82 2.86 -17.48
C PRO A 574 24.95 3.07 -18.48
N ASP A 575 24.61 3.17 -19.77
CA ASP A 575 25.51 3.34 -20.90
C ASP A 575 24.74 3.88 -22.13
N GLU A 576 25.44 4.19 -23.23
CA GLU A 576 24.80 4.60 -24.50
C GLU A 576 23.99 3.48 -25.18
N ALA A 577 24.17 2.22 -24.78
CA ALA A 577 23.49 1.07 -25.37
C ALA A 577 22.05 0.86 -24.84
N ASP A 578 21.79 1.18 -23.57
CA ASP A 578 20.51 0.96 -22.87
C ASP A 578 19.75 2.27 -22.63
N LEU A 579 19.61 3.09 -23.68
CA LEU A 579 18.88 4.36 -23.59
C LEU A 579 17.37 4.12 -23.43
N PRO A 580 16.70 4.74 -22.44
CA PRO A 580 15.25 4.65 -22.31
C PRO A 580 14.58 5.37 -23.49
N ALA A 581 13.42 4.85 -23.91
CA ALA A 581 12.67 5.44 -25.02
C ALA A 581 12.44 6.95 -24.82
N PRO A 582 12.53 7.78 -25.88
CA PRO A 582 12.51 9.24 -25.78
C PRO A 582 11.16 9.81 -25.29
N ASP A 583 10.10 9.00 -25.24
CA ASP A 583 8.78 9.31 -24.69
C ASP A 583 8.58 8.85 -23.23
N SER A 584 9.58 8.21 -22.63
CA SER A 584 9.58 7.79 -21.23
C SER A 584 9.65 8.96 -20.24
N GLY A 585 9.31 8.68 -18.97
CA GLY A 585 9.45 9.66 -17.88
C GLY A 585 10.90 10.03 -17.62
N SER A 586 11.78 9.03 -17.49
CA SER A 586 13.20 9.20 -17.17
C SER A 586 13.97 9.90 -18.30
N ALA A 587 13.63 9.66 -19.57
CA ALA A 587 14.18 10.42 -20.71
C ALA A 587 13.86 11.93 -20.63
N ARG A 588 12.61 12.29 -20.29
CA ARG A 588 12.25 13.71 -20.07
C ARG A 588 12.94 14.30 -18.84
N ARG A 589 12.99 13.58 -17.72
CA ARG A 589 13.73 13.97 -16.51
C ARG A 589 15.20 14.24 -16.81
N TRP A 590 15.82 13.42 -17.65
CA TRP A 590 17.19 13.63 -18.10
C TRP A 590 17.33 14.89 -18.96
N LEU A 591 16.48 15.09 -19.98
CA LEU A 591 16.48 16.31 -20.81
C LEU A 591 16.31 17.59 -19.98
N TYR A 592 15.35 17.59 -19.05
CA TYR A 592 15.15 18.68 -18.09
C TYR A 592 16.43 18.99 -17.31
N THR A 593 17.09 17.96 -16.79
CA THR A 593 18.25 18.12 -15.90
C THR A 593 19.49 18.56 -16.67
N VAL A 594 19.76 18.01 -17.85
CA VAL A 594 20.89 18.43 -18.70
C VAL A 594 20.67 19.83 -19.26
N TRP A 595 19.45 20.22 -19.62
CA TRP A 595 19.18 21.62 -19.98
C TRP A 595 19.51 22.59 -18.83
N LEU A 596 19.19 22.20 -17.58
CA LEU A 596 19.46 23.01 -16.39
C LEU A 596 20.95 23.12 -16.03
N THR A 597 21.83 22.22 -16.47
CA THR A 597 23.29 22.40 -16.29
C THR A 597 23.88 23.41 -17.28
N GLY A 598 23.17 23.71 -18.38
CA GLY A 598 23.68 24.52 -19.48
C GLY A 598 24.68 23.80 -20.39
N ASP A 599 25.00 22.52 -20.13
CA ASP A 599 25.91 21.73 -20.96
C ASP A 599 25.18 21.12 -22.17
N SER A 600 25.38 21.74 -23.33
CA SER A 600 24.82 21.26 -24.60
C SER A 600 25.58 20.09 -25.24
N THR A 601 26.77 19.69 -24.74
CA THR A 601 27.56 18.63 -25.38
C THR A 601 26.85 17.28 -25.29
N ALA A 602 26.32 16.94 -24.11
CA ALA A 602 25.51 15.74 -23.89
C ALA A 602 24.21 15.69 -24.72
N LEU A 603 23.66 16.86 -25.08
CA LEU A 603 22.46 16.96 -25.92
C LEU A 603 22.77 16.80 -27.41
N THR A 604 23.85 17.42 -27.89
CA THR A 604 24.19 17.53 -29.33
C THR A 604 24.23 16.18 -30.05
N HIS A 605 24.74 15.13 -29.39
CA HIS A 605 24.83 13.79 -29.97
C HIS A 605 23.51 13.01 -29.96
N ARG A 606 22.58 13.30 -29.05
CA ARG A 606 21.39 12.47 -28.79
C ARG A 606 20.09 13.00 -29.41
N LEU A 607 19.95 14.32 -29.52
CA LEU A 607 18.73 14.94 -30.04
C LEU A 607 18.34 14.49 -31.46
N PRO A 608 19.25 14.30 -32.44
CA PRO A 608 18.89 13.88 -33.79
C PRO A 608 18.14 12.55 -33.81
N ASP A 609 18.70 11.53 -33.16
CA ASP A 609 18.15 10.17 -33.11
C ASP A 609 16.80 10.15 -32.37
N TRP A 610 16.72 10.84 -31.23
CA TRP A 610 15.47 10.94 -30.46
C TRP A 610 14.37 11.66 -31.26
N LYS A 611 14.72 12.72 -32.00
CA LYS A 611 13.80 13.47 -32.85
C LYS A 611 13.29 12.60 -34.02
N GLN A 612 14.15 11.77 -34.61
CA GLN A 612 13.75 10.80 -35.63
C GLN A 612 12.82 9.71 -35.05
N GLN A 613 13.18 9.10 -33.91
CA GLN A 613 12.36 8.08 -33.25
C GLN A 613 10.97 8.60 -32.84
N LEU A 614 10.89 9.83 -32.32
CA LEU A 614 9.62 10.47 -31.96
C LEU A 614 8.79 10.83 -33.19
N ALA A 615 9.40 11.22 -34.32
CA ALA A 615 8.69 11.45 -35.57
C ALA A 615 8.04 10.17 -36.11
N THR A 616 8.80 9.05 -36.19
CA THR A 616 8.25 7.74 -36.57
C THR A 616 7.18 7.25 -35.58
N SER A 617 7.35 7.55 -34.29
CA SER A 617 6.35 7.24 -33.27
C SER A 617 5.07 8.05 -33.47
N LEU A 618 5.12 9.34 -33.82
CA LEU A 618 3.93 10.15 -34.09
C LEU A 618 3.09 9.59 -35.24
N GLU A 619 3.71 9.03 -36.27
CA GLU A 619 3.01 8.44 -37.42
C GLU A 619 2.33 7.11 -37.04
N THR A 620 3.04 6.24 -36.32
CA THR A 620 2.61 4.87 -36.00
C THR A 620 1.70 4.76 -34.77
N VAL A 621 1.85 5.65 -33.79
CA VAL A 621 1.11 5.62 -32.52
C VAL A 621 -0.27 6.26 -32.68
N LYS A 622 -1.30 5.56 -32.19
CA LYS A 622 -2.71 6.00 -32.20
C LYS A 622 -2.85 7.39 -31.53
N PRO A 623 -3.74 8.29 -32.02
CA PRO A 623 -3.79 9.69 -31.57
C PRO A 623 -3.79 9.93 -30.06
N TYR A 624 -4.57 9.16 -29.30
CA TYR A 624 -4.70 9.29 -27.85
C TYR A 624 -3.42 8.92 -27.05
N HIS A 625 -2.46 8.26 -27.68
CA HIS A 625 -1.14 7.94 -27.10
C HIS A 625 -0.06 8.97 -27.49
N ARG A 626 -0.38 9.99 -28.30
CA ARG A 626 0.61 10.99 -28.78
C ARG A 626 0.96 12.08 -27.75
N SER A 627 0.20 12.22 -26.66
CA SER A 627 0.46 13.24 -25.62
C SER A 627 1.91 13.27 -25.11
N PRO A 628 2.51 12.15 -24.65
CA PRO A 628 3.91 12.13 -24.21
C PRO A 628 4.90 12.50 -25.32
N LEU A 629 4.59 12.17 -26.59
CA LEU A 629 5.42 12.50 -27.74
C LEU A 629 5.50 14.01 -27.96
N TYR A 630 4.38 14.73 -27.85
CA TYR A 630 4.35 16.19 -27.98
C TYR A 630 5.18 16.89 -26.89
N LEU A 631 5.14 16.40 -25.65
CA LEU A 631 5.94 16.95 -24.55
C LEU A 631 7.44 16.70 -24.75
N SER A 632 7.83 15.47 -25.15
CA SER A 632 9.22 15.17 -25.47
C SER A 632 9.74 15.99 -26.67
N LEU A 633 8.92 16.18 -27.71
CA LEU A 633 9.29 17.05 -28.85
C LEU A 633 9.39 18.53 -28.47
N ALA A 634 8.56 19.00 -27.54
CA ALA A 634 8.67 20.36 -27.00
C ALA A 634 9.99 20.54 -26.22
N LEU A 635 10.40 19.54 -25.43
CA LEU A 635 11.68 19.55 -24.71
C LEU A 635 12.89 19.46 -25.65
N ILE A 636 12.81 18.68 -26.72
CA ILE A 636 13.85 18.67 -27.78
C ILE A 636 13.97 20.06 -28.41
N ALA A 637 12.85 20.72 -28.74
CA ALA A 637 12.89 22.07 -29.30
C ALA A 637 13.51 23.09 -28.32
N ILE A 638 13.25 22.98 -27.00
CA ILE A 638 13.92 23.78 -25.97
C ILE A 638 15.43 23.51 -25.94
N ALA A 639 15.86 22.26 -26.05
CA ALA A 639 17.27 21.88 -26.11
C ALA A 639 17.97 22.38 -27.40
N GLU A 640 17.24 22.41 -28.52
CA GLU A 640 17.66 23.03 -29.80
C GLU A 640 17.60 24.58 -29.78
N ARG A 641 17.16 25.19 -28.66
CA ARG A 641 16.92 26.64 -28.48
C ARG A 641 15.83 27.23 -29.38
N ASP A 642 14.91 26.41 -29.90
CA ASP A 642 13.72 26.84 -30.64
C ASP A 642 12.50 26.98 -29.72
N ALA A 643 12.41 28.12 -29.03
CA ALA A 643 11.27 28.49 -28.21
C ALA A 643 9.95 28.68 -29.00
N ALA A 644 10.00 28.83 -30.34
CA ALA A 644 8.80 28.92 -31.17
C ALA A 644 8.22 27.52 -31.43
N ALA A 645 9.04 26.57 -31.86
CA ALA A 645 8.63 25.17 -32.03
C ALA A 645 8.20 24.54 -30.70
N ALA A 646 8.90 24.82 -29.59
CA ALA A 646 8.50 24.34 -28.26
C ALA A 646 7.05 24.76 -27.92
N ARG A 647 6.72 26.04 -28.10
CA ARG A 647 5.36 26.57 -27.88
C ARG A 647 4.33 25.96 -28.82
N GLN A 648 4.67 25.75 -30.09
CA GLN A 648 3.78 25.05 -31.04
C GLN A 648 3.50 23.60 -30.61
N TRP A 649 4.49 22.89 -30.07
CA TRP A 649 4.27 21.54 -29.52
C TRP A 649 3.42 21.53 -28.25
N ILE A 650 3.58 22.50 -27.35
CA ILE A 650 2.68 22.66 -26.19
C ILE A 650 1.25 23.03 -26.61
N GLN A 651 1.06 23.90 -27.60
CA GLN A 651 -0.26 24.20 -28.16
C GLN A 651 -0.89 22.96 -28.81
N ARG A 652 -0.10 22.16 -29.53
CA ARG A 652 -0.55 20.86 -30.08
C ARG A 652 -0.92 19.90 -28.95
N TRP A 653 -0.15 19.84 -27.87
CA TRP A 653 -0.46 19.01 -26.70
C TRP A 653 -1.78 19.43 -26.04
N GLU A 654 -2.00 20.72 -25.79
CA GLU A 654 -3.26 21.24 -25.21
C GLU A 654 -4.48 20.92 -26.10
N HIS A 655 -4.34 21.09 -27.41
CA HIS A 655 -5.40 20.82 -28.38
C HIS A 655 -5.67 19.33 -28.60
N ASN A 656 -4.63 18.48 -28.57
CA ASN A 656 -4.71 17.03 -28.79
C ASN A 656 -4.79 16.23 -27.48
N THR A 657 -5.05 16.89 -26.34
CA THR A 657 -5.54 16.24 -25.10
C THR A 657 -7.02 16.56 -24.81
N PRO A 658 -7.98 16.16 -25.68
CA PRO A 658 -9.39 16.06 -25.32
C PRO A 658 -9.72 14.68 -24.73
N VAL A 659 -10.79 14.62 -23.94
CA VAL A 659 -11.43 13.43 -23.32
C VAL A 659 -10.63 12.64 -22.28
N ASP A 660 -9.31 12.45 -22.37
CA ASP A 660 -8.53 11.85 -21.25
C ASP A 660 -8.06 12.94 -20.27
N ARG A 661 -8.93 13.36 -19.34
CA ARG A 661 -8.58 14.36 -18.30
C ARG A 661 -7.48 13.90 -17.36
N ALA A 662 -7.27 12.58 -17.22
CA ALA A 662 -6.21 12.05 -16.38
C ALA A 662 -4.82 12.30 -17.01
N GLU A 663 -4.67 12.30 -18.34
CA GLU A 663 -3.40 12.68 -18.98
C GLU A 663 -3.06 14.15 -18.70
N ARG A 664 -4.04 15.05 -18.84
CA ARG A 664 -3.90 16.49 -18.54
C ARG A 664 -3.50 16.71 -17.08
N MET A 665 -4.21 16.10 -16.14
CA MET A 665 -3.92 16.12 -14.70
C MET A 665 -2.47 15.67 -14.40
N ASN A 666 -2.01 14.59 -15.06
CA ASN A 666 -0.67 14.05 -14.89
C ASN A 666 0.45 14.86 -15.57
N ARG A 667 0.13 15.74 -16.55
CA ARG A 667 1.14 16.35 -17.46
C ARG A 667 1.10 17.87 -17.58
N ARG A 668 0.12 18.55 -16.99
CA ARG A 668 0.04 20.03 -16.93
C ARG A 668 1.35 20.66 -16.48
N HIS A 669 1.98 20.12 -15.42
CA HIS A 669 3.26 20.62 -14.91
C HIS A 669 4.40 20.51 -15.94
N ASP A 670 4.51 19.40 -16.68
CA ASP A 670 5.49 19.25 -17.77
C ASP A 670 5.33 20.36 -18.81
N ALA A 671 4.10 20.63 -19.24
CA ALA A 671 3.80 21.70 -20.19
C ALA A 671 4.17 23.09 -19.67
N CYS A 672 3.88 23.38 -18.39
CA CYS A 672 4.22 24.67 -17.80
C CYS A 672 5.73 24.86 -17.64
N ARG A 673 6.50 23.80 -17.31
CA ARG A 673 7.97 23.84 -17.22
C ARG A 673 8.58 24.20 -18.57
N VAL A 674 8.13 23.57 -19.64
CA VAL A 674 8.56 23.89 -21.02
C VAL A 674 8.32 25.36 -21.37
N LEU A 675 7.20 25.95 -20.98
CA LEU A 675 6.91 27.37 -21.23
C LEU A 675 7.82 28.31 -20.42
N GLY A 676 8.17 27.95 -19.18
CA GLY A 676 9.19 28.65 -18.40
C GLY A 676 10.57 28.59 -19.07
N MET A 677 10.99 27.39 -19.49
CA MET A 677 12.25 27.17 -20.21
C MET A 677 12.29 27.90 -21.56
N ALA A 678 11.12 28.10 -22.21
CA ALA A 678 10.97 28.90 -23.44
C ALA A 678 11.13 30.42 -23.22
N ALA A 679 11.29 30.87 -21.97
CA ALA A 679 11.25 32.27 -21.53
C ALA A 679 9.92 33.00 -21.86
N ASP A 680 8.81 32.25 -22.01
CA ASP A 680 7.49 32.84 -22.23
C ASP A 680 6.76 33.07 -20.90
N ALA A 681 7.04 34.22 -20.29
CA ALA A 681 6.52 34.60 -18.98
C ALA A 681 4.99 34.55 -18.89
N ALA A 682 4.30 35.12 -19.87
CA ALA A 682 2.84 35.18 -19.89
C ALA A 682 2.23 33.78 -20.05
N ALA A 683 2.74 32.97 -20.98
CA ALA A 683 2.24 31.60 -21.18
C ALA A 683 2.56 30.69 -19.98
N ALA A 684 3.75 30.82 -19.37
CA ALA A 684 4.12 30.06 -18.18
C ALA A 684 3.23 30.41 -16.98
N ALA A 685 3.02 31.71 -16.71
CA ALA A 685 2.14 32.16 -15.63
C ALA A 685 0.68 31.73 -15.85
N GLN A 686 0.17 31.87 -17.08
CA GLN A 686 -1.16 31.38 -17.45
C GLN A 686 -1.29 29.86 -17.28
N CYS A 687 -0.28 29.09 -17.70
CA CYS A 687 -0.29 27.63 -17.58
C CYS A 687 -0.34 27.18 -16.11
N ILE A 688 0.45 27.81 -15.23
CA ILE A 688 0.40 27.55 -13.79
C ILE A 688 -0.97 27.94 -13.24
N GLY A 689 -1.51 29.11 -13.57
CA GLY A 689 -2.84 29.54 -13.13
C GLY A 689 -3.96 28.56 -13.53
N VAL A 690 -3.94 28.06 -14.76
CA VAL A 690 -4.85 26.98 -15.21
C VAL A 690 -4.61 25.70 -14.41
N GLY A 691 -3.35 25.30 -14.23
CA GLY A 691 -2.99 24.08 -13.49
C GLY A 691 -3.30 24.11 -12.00
N LEU A 692 -3.53 25.29 -11.41
CA LEU A 692 -4.02 25.48 -10.05
C LEU A 692 -5.55 25.56 -9.97
N ALA A 693 -6.22 25.88 -11.07
CA ALA A 693 -7.68 25.97 -11.16
C ALA A 693 -8.35 24.66 -11.61
N GLU A 694 -7.59 23.74 -12.22
CA GLU A 694 -8.01 22.37 -12.54
C GLU A 694 -7.17 21.34 -11.75
N ALA A 695 -7.68 20.11 -11.59
CA ALA A 695 -6.92 19.07 -10.92
C ALA A 695 -5.64 18.74 -11.70
N SER A 696 -4.48 18.92 -11.08
CA SER A 696 -3.17 18.67 -11.68
C SER A 696 -2.05 18.51 -10.66
N LEU A 697 -0.86 18.10 -11.14
CA LEU A 697 0.38 18.05 -10.34
C LEU A 697 1.09 19.43 -10.17
N VAL A 698 0.50 20.54 -10.64
CA VAL A 698 1.02 21.89 -10.36
C VAL A 698 0.70 22.25 -8.90
N MET A 699 1.72 22.32 -8.06
CA MET A 699 1.55 22.59 -6.62
C MET A 699 1.92 24.04 -6.26
N PRO A 700 1.04 24.80 -5.56
CA PRO A 700 1.18 26.24 -5.29
C PRO A 700 2.27 26.59 -4.26
N PHE A 701 3.03 25.61 -3.77
CA PHE A 701 4.15 25.77 -2.84
C PHE A 701 5.47 25.19 -3.37
N MET A 702 5.49 24.61 -4.58
CA MET A 702 6.69 23.99 -5.17
C MET A 702 6.91 24.40 -6.62
N GLU A 703 5.91 24.21 -7.48
CA GLU A 703 6.08 24.30 -8.94
C GLU A 703 6.63 25.67 -9.41
N PRO A 704 6.06 26.83 -9.01
CA PRO A 704 6.58 28.15 -9.42
C PRO A 704 8.00 28.47 -8.97
N TRP A 705 8.54 27.79 -7.95
CA TRP A 705 9.88 28.04 -7.42
C TRP A 705 10.95 27.13 -8.05
N LEU A 706 10.58 26.18 -8.91
CA LEU A 706 11.54 25.31 -9.59
C LEU A 706 12.45 26.10 -10.56
N PRO A 707 13.69 25.63 -10.80
CA PRO A 707 14.64 26.30 -11.70
C PRO A 707 14.16 26.52 -13.15
N PHE A 708 13.20 25.71 -13.62
CA PHE A 708 12.58 25.84 -14.95
C PHE A 708 11.98 27.22 -15.24
N TYR A 709 11.70 28.00 -14.19
CA TYR A 709 11.07 29.32 -14.29
C TYR A 709 12.04 30.48 -14.04
N ASP A 710 13.34 30.24 -13.84
CA ASP A 710 14.29 31.30 -13.48
C ASP A 710 14.42 32.42 -14.53
N SER A 711 14.35 32.07 -15.82
CA SER A 711 14.34 33.00 -16.95
C SER A 711 13.15 33.96 -16.94
N VAL A 712 12.01 33.54 -16.39
CA VAL A 712 10.76 34.32 -16.35
C VAL A 712 10.46 34.91 -14.96
N ARG A 713 11.18 34.50 -13.91
CA ARG A 713 10.86 34.80 -12.50
C ARG A 713 10.76 36.30 -12.18
N GLN A 714 11.52 37.14 -12.89
CA GLN A 714 11.54 38.60 -12.71
C GLN A 714 10.58 39.36 -13.64
N SER A 715 9.86 38.68 -14.53
CA SER A 715 8.85 39.31 -15.39
C SER A 715 7.67 39.85 -14.56
N PRO A 716 7.00 40.92 -14.99
CA PRO A 716 5.81 41.43 -14.32
C PRO A 716 4.70 40.38 -14.17
N GLU A 717 4.49 39.56 -15.19
CA GLU A 717 3.45 38.53 -15.25
C GLU A 717 3.71 37.41 -14.23
N PHE A 718 4.94 36.92 -14.15
CA PHE A 718 5.29 35.85 -13.23
C PHE A 718 5.45 36.35 -11.78
N ALA A 719 5.95 37.57 -11.59
CA ALA A 719 6.01 38.21 -10.28
C ALA A 719 4.61 38.44 -9.69
N ALA A 720 3.63 38.82 -10.52
CA ALA A 720 2.23 38.94 -10.10
C ALA A 720 1.64 37.59 -9.64
N LEU A 721 1.92 36.51 -10.36
CA LEU A 721 1.53 35.15 -9.95
C LEU A 721 2.15 34.75 -8.60
N LEU A 722 3.45 35.00 -8.40
CA LEU A 722 4.12 34.68 -7.13
C LEU A 722 3.54 35.48 -5.97
N ALA A 723 3.32 36.78 -6.15
CA ALA A 723 2.70 37.64 -5.13
C ALA A 723 1.26 37.19 -4.79
N GLN A 724 0.49 36.76 -5.79
CA GLN A 724 -0.84 36.17 -5.56
C GLN A 724 -0.75 34.90 -4.69
N LEU A 725 0.18 33.98 -5.00
CA LEU A 725 0.35 32.74 -4.24
C LEU A 725 0.82 32.99 -2.80
N GLU A 726 1.73 33.93 -2.59
CA GLU A 726 2.18 34.35 -1.26
C GLU A 726 1.04 34.99 -0.45
N SER A 727 0.21 35.82 -1.08
CA SER A 727 -0.96 36.44 -0.42
C SER A 727 -2.11 35.49 -0.11
N SER A 728 -2.19 34.34 -0.80
CA SER A 728 -3.32 33.41 -0.71
C SER A 728 -3.33 32.59 0.59
N GLY A 729 -2.19 32.46 1.26
CA GLY A 729 -2.00 31.59 2.44
C GLY A 729 -2.00 30.10 2.09
N SER A 730 -0.85 29.45 2.24
CA SER A 730 -0.59 28.04 1.87
C SER A 730 -1.53 27.01 2.49
#